data_AF-A0A3Q3VSJ4-F1
#
_entry.id   AF-A0A3Q3VSJ4-F1
#
_cell.length_a   1.000
_cell.length_b   1.000
_cell.length_c   1.000
_cell.angle_alpha   90.00
_cell.angle_beta   90.00
_cell.angle_gamma   90.00
#
_symmetry.space_group_name_H-M   'P 1'
#
loop_
_entity.id
_entity.type
_entity.pdbx_description
1 polymer ?
#
loop_
_entity_poly.entity_id
_entity_poly.type
_entity_poly.pdbx_seq_one_letter_code
_entity_poly.pdbx_strand_id
1 'polypeptide(L)'
;GQNARSRLLLWSLPFDLILGTLRLCQLPVARIQMTEHDDTDGKSVSSASHCVELYARSLYEDLTCVCALQAAWRVPGQYLVALRPETHASHVHRTIQRLRVRASRRGHQLDVLQTYSGALCGFLVRMSSDVLHLAVRLPHVDYIEEDSSIFAQSAPWNLQRLMQPHSGASESGTYRPPNDGRMAEVYLMDGSVQTSHREVQGRVTVTDFSSVPEEDGVRVHRQASQCDGHGTHVAGVVSGTDSGVARGARLNLVRVLNCQGKGTVSGALAGMEYIRAALLARPPAGVVVLLPFIGGFSRSLNAASRDLVAQGAVVLAAAGNYREDACLYSPASEPEVITVGAVNLEDQLMSQGAGGTNFGRCVDLFAPGDDIVSASSDCNTCFTSHSGTSQAAAHAAGIAAVILSSHHNASPVQVLHTMLRYSISNAINFLSLSGTHQLTTPNLVAAMPPDSAEDEELLCRSVWSERSGVRSADRAISRCRVGEEMMSCSSYAPDGVHAGRSIVAHGGKMQCVAYNGPRGEGVYAVARCCVIGSLQCRVHASPEPGQDAECDGPWHHLTGCTTFSEAPIVSASRPRHGDRRRCVAKDGMTSHAVCCHAPSLECHLLEKISAARDQVEVSCPSGWTMTDCGAASQGSALIGSGAEGNSCRVRSAAGAAGTAGIAVCCRVRPPERGASPVH
;
A
#
# COMPACT_ATOMS: atom_id res chain seq x y z
N GLY A 1 83.46 -5.98 42.75
CA GLY A 1 82.47 -7.02 42.45
C GLY A 1 81.18 -6.72 43.20
N GLN A 2 79.99 -7.00 42.69
CA GLN A 2 79.56 -7.31 41.31
C GLN A 2 78.12 -6.74 41.13
N ASN A 3 77.89 -6.16 39.94
CA ASN A 3 76.67 -5.60 39.31
C ASN A 3 75.37 -6.44 39.43
N ALA A 4 74.11 -6.03 39.13
CA ALA A 4 73.39 -4.77 38.87
C ALA A 4 71.87 -5.08 38.57
N ARG A 5 70.95 -4.10 38.82
CA ARG A 5 69.60 -3.84 38.20
C ARG A 5 68.44 -4.86 38.43
N SER A 6 67.15 -4.53 38.65
CA SER A 6 66.27 -3.40 38.27
C SER A 6 65.00 -3.23 39.16
N ARG A 7 64.69 -1.95 39.44
CA ARG A 7 63.41 -1.20 39.64
C ARG A 7 62.05 -1.90 39.82
N LEU A 8 61.34 -1.52 40.91
CA LEU A 8 59.88 -1.31 40.95
C LEU A 8 59.60 0.12 41.49
N LEU A 9 58.93 0.94 40.69
CA LEU A 9 58.46 2.28 41.05
C LEU A 9 56.95 2.32 40.74
N LEU A 10 56.14 2.34 41.80
CA LEU A 10 54.73 2.68 41.78
C LEU A 10 54.61 4.20 41.65
N TRP A 11 54.04 4.69 40.54
CA TRP A 11 53.53 6.05 40.41
C TRP A 11 52.05 6.00 40.09
N SER A 12 51.29 6.62 40.97
CA SER A 12 49.89 7.01 40.91
C SER A 12 49.59 7.95 39.74
N LEU A 13 48.50 7.68 39.01
CA LEU A 13 47.78 8.61 38.12
C LEU A 13 46.26 8.40 38.31
N PRO A 14 45.43 9.43 38.02
CA PRO A 14 44.42 9.92 38.97
C PRO A 14 42.98 9.44 38.73
N PHE A 15 42.23 9.46 39.83
CA PHE A 15 40.81 9.09 40.01
C PHE A 15 39.80 9.92 39.17
N ASP A 16 40.26 10.95 38.44
CA ASP A 16 39.39 11.88 37.70
C ASP A 16 38.96 11.40 36.31
N LEU A 17 39.58 10.33 35.75
CA LEU A 17 39.14 9.78 34.46
C LEU A 17 37.90 8.87 34.56
N ILE A 18 37.55 8.41 35.77
CA ILE A 18 36.43 7.49 36.00
C ILE A 18 35.14 8.28 36.29
N LEU A 19 35.23 9.50 36.83
CA LEU A 19 34.05 10.37 37.01
C LEU A 19 33.65 11.15 35.74
N GLY A 20 34.54 11.26 34.75
CA GLY A 20 34.24 11.94 33.47
C GLY A 20 33.28 11.15 32.58
N THR A 21 33.34 9.82 32.60
CA THR A 21 32.47 8.94 31.82
C THR A 21 31.11 8.67 32.48
N LEU A 22 31.02 8.84 33.80
CA LEU A 22 29.77 8.67 34.57
C LEU A 22 28.87 9.93 34.59
N ARG A 23 29.30 11.06 34.02
CA ARG A 23 28.46 12.27 33.87
C ARG A 23 27.68 12.36 32.54
N LEU A 24 27.91 11.45 31.60
CA LEU A 24 27.19 11.39 30.31
C LEU A 24 25.99 10.43 30.31
N CYS A 25 25.78 9.66 31.39
CA CYS A 25 24.58 8.86 31.58
C CYS A 25 23.80 9.40 32.78
N GLN A 26 22.71 10.12 32.52
CA GLN A 26 21.74 10.52 33.55
C GLN A 26 20.97 9.29 34.07
N LEU A 27 21.53 8.57 35.04
CA LEU A 27 20.80 7.56 35.82
C LEU A 27 21.01 7.79 37.33
N PRO A 28 19.99 7.54 38.18
CA PRO A 28 19.97 8.00 39.56
C PRO A 28 20.90 7.17 40.46
N VAL A 29 21.66 7.87 41.31
CA VAL A 29 22.58 7.26 42.29
C VAL A 29 21.78 6.75 43.50
N ALA A 30 21.71 5.42 43.68
CA ALA A 30 21.34 4.80 44.95
C ALA A 30 22.61 4.46 45.76
N ARG A 31 22.64 4.92 47.01
CA ARG A 31 23.77 4.87 47.96
C ARG A 31 23.72 3.55 48.74
N ILE A 32 24.80 2.76 48.78
CA ILE A 32 24.91 1.61 49.68
C ILE A 32 26.17 1.75 50.55
N GLN A 33 25.96 1.81 51.87
CA GLN A 33 26.97 1.75 52.93
C GLN A 33 27.47 0.32 53.09
N MET A 34 28.79 0.12 53.18
CA MET A 34 29.37 -1.13 53.68
C MET A 34 29.57 -1.02 55.20
N THR A 35 29.12 -2.04 55.93
CA THR A 35 29.54 -2.30 57.32
C THR A 35 30.39 -3.57 57.32
N GLU A 36 31.56 -3.49 57.93
CA GLU A 36 32.49 -4.61 58.12
C GLU A 36 31.97 -5.55 59.21
N HIS A 37 32.04 -6.86 58.95
CA HIS A 37 32.13 -7.86 60.00
C HIS A 37 33.26 -8.83 59.69
N ASP A 38 34.16 -8.90 60.67
CA ASP A 38 35.30 -9.78 60.81
C ASP A 38 34.78 -11.07 61.46
N ASP A 39 35.07 -12.24 60.87
CA ASP A 39 34.97 -13.49 61.63
C ASP A 39 35.94 -14.55 61.09
N THR A 40 36.81 -14.95 62.00
CA THR A 40 37.80 -16.01 61.96
C THR A 40 37.15 -17.38 62.06
N ASP A 41 37.37 -18.28 61.09
CA ASP A 41 37.83 -19.65 61.41
C ASP A 41 38.16 -20.48 60.16
N GLY A 42 39.27 -21.21 60.25
CA GLY A 42 39.85 -21.97 59.15
C GLY A 42 39.05 -23.23 58.81
N LYS A 43 38.66 -23.36 57.53
CA LYS A 43 38.51 -24.62 56.79
C LYS A 43 38.44 -24.36 55.28
N SER A 44 39.37 -25.01 54.56
CA SER A 44 39.38 -25.31 53.12
C SER A 44 38.98 -24.22 52.12
N VAL A 45 39.98 -23.74 51.39
CA VAL A 45 39.90 -23.04 50.10
C VAL A 45 39.05 -23.83 49.10
N SER A 46 37.78 -23.47 48.90
CA SER A 46 37.04 -23.85 47.67
C SER A 46 35.81 -22.99 47.30
N SER A 47 35.50 -21.86 47.96
CA SER A 47 34.28 -21.08 47.61
C SER A 47 34.50 -19.72 46.93
N ALA A 48 35.74 -19.24 46.80
CA ALA A 48 36.02 -18.03 46.03
C ALA A 48 35.83 -18.21 44.51
N SER A 49 35.75 -19.45 44.02
CA SER A 49 35.52 -19.74 42.59
C SER A 49 34.03 -19.69 42.19
N HIS A 50 33.10 -19.73 43.15
CA HIS A 50 31.65 -19.80 42.83
C HIS A 50 30.95 -18.43 42.84
N CYS A 51 31.49 -17.43 43.56
CA CYS A 51 30.98 -16.05 43.47
C CYS A 51 31.52 -15.29 42.25
N VAL A 52 32.72 -15.63 41.76
CA VAL A 52 33.23 -15.11 40.47
C VAL A 52 32.46 -15.70 39.29
N GLU A 53 31.93 -16.92 39.41
CA GLU A 53 31.12 -17.57 38.36
C GLU A 53 29.70 -17.00 38.24
N LEU A 54 29.11 -16.50 39.33
CA LEU A 54 27.78 -15.87 39.30
C LEU A 54 27.82 -14.40 38.85
N TYR A 55 28.89 -13.66 39.14
CA TYR A 55 29.10 -12.33 38.56
C TYR A 55 29.55 -12.38 37.09
N ALA A 56 30.29 -13.42 36.68
CA ALA A 56 30.62 -13.64 35.28
C ALA A 56 29.41 -14.06 34.44
N ARG A 57 28.38 -14.70 35.03
CA ARG A 57 27.11 -14.97 34.35
C ARG A 57 26.24 -13.73 34.15
N SER A 58 26.19 -12.81 35.13
CA SER A 58 25.50 -11.52 34.95
C SER A 58 26.20 -10.62 33.93
N LEU A 59 27.53 -10.63 33.88
CA LEU A 59 28.29 -9.91 32.84
C LEU A 59 28.23 -10.60 31.46
N TYR A 60 27.85 -11.88 31.37
CA TYR A 60 27.61 -12.56 30.09
C TYR A 60 26.22 -12.26 29.49
N GLU A 61 25.24 -11.91 30.31
CA GLU A 61 23.93 -11.44 29.85
C GLU A 61 23.95 -9.95 29.48
N ASP A 62 24.83 -9.14 30.10
CA ASP A 62 24.97 -7.71 29.74
C ASP A 62 26.02 -7.45 28.64
N LEU A 63 27.00 -8.34 28.39
CA LEU A 63 27.89 -8.24 27.21
C LEU A 63 27.33 -8.92 25.95
N THR A 64 26.30 -9.77 26.05
CA THR A 64 25.55 -10.20 24.85
C THR A 64 24.76 -9.04 24.22
N CYS A 65 24.64 -7.90 24.92
CA CYS A 65 24.00 -6.69 24.42
C CYS A 65 24.88 -5.83 23.47
N VAL A 66 26.18 -6.13 23.29
CA VAL A 66 27.08 -5.33 22.41
C VAL A 66 27.63 -6.14 21.22
N CYS A 67 27.64 -7.47 21.27
CA CYS A 67 28.04 -8.33 20.14
C CYS A 67 26.85 -8.91 19.33
N ALA A 68 25.61 -8.64 19.73
CA ALA A 68 24.45 -8.72 18.84
C ALA A 68 24.43 -7.50 17.88
N LEU A 69 25.56 -7.21 17.22
CA LEU A 69 25.56 -6.36 16.04
C LEU A 69 24.56 -6.97 15.07
N GLN A 70 23.54 -6.20 14.69
CA GLN A 70 22.41 -6.64 13.85
C GLN A 70 22.88 -7.57 12.73
N ALA A 71 22.70 -8.88 12.91
CA ALA A 71 23.04 -9.87 11.89
C ALA A 71 22.34 -9.57 10.56
N ALA A 72 21.22 -8.85 10.61
CA ALA A 72 20.42 -8.35 9.50
C ALA A 72 21.12 -7.37 8.57
N TRP A 73 22.21 -6.75 9.01
CA TRP A 73 22.93 -5.76 8.20
C TRP A 73 24.18 -6.34 7.57
N ARG A 74 24.51 -7.59 7.88
CA ARG A 74 25.66 -8.29 7.30
C ARG A 74 25.34 -8.69 5.86
N VAL A 75 26.33 -8.60 4.98
CA VAL A 75 26.29 -9.09 3.59
C VAL A 75 27.29 -10.25 3.48
N PRO A 76 26.88 -11.49 3.84
CA PRO A 76 27.77 -12.61 3.93
C PRO A 76 28.31 -13.01 2.55
N GLY A 77 29.59 -13.36 2.51
CA GLY A 77 30.26 -13.73 1.26
C GLY A 77 30.90 -12.56 0.51
N GLN A 78 30.70 -11.31 0.96
CA GLN A 78 31.49 -10.15 0.56
C GLN A 78 32.35 -9.67 1.74
N TYR A 79 33.62 -9.42 1.46
CA TYR A 79 34.58 -9.03 2.49
C TYR A 79 35.46 -7.89 2.02
N LEU A 80 35.60 -6.88 2.86
CA LEU A 80 36.57 -5.81 2.73
C LEU A 80 37.89 -6.28 3.36
N VAL A 81 38.91 -6.49 2.52
CA VAL A 81 40.26 -6.85 2.97
C VAL A 81 41.08 -5.57 3.09
N ALA A 82 41.20 -5.07 4.32
CA ALA A 82 42.00 -3.89 4.64
C ALA A 82 43.47 -4.27 4.83
N LEU A 83 44.35 -3.52 4.17
CA LEU A 83 45.80 -3.64 4.30
C LEU A 83 46.34 -2.49 5.15
N ARG A 84 47.52 -2.69 5.74
CA ARG A 84 48.16 -1.68 6.59
C ARG A 84 48.36 -0.36 5.83
N PRO A 85 48.28 0.81 6.50
CA PRO A 85 48.32 2.14 5.85
C PRO A 85 49.55 2.40 4.96
N GLU A 86 50.69 1.76 5.23
CA GLU A 86 51.94 1.91 4.46
C GLU A 86 52.00 1.00 3.21
N THR A 87 50.88 0.37 2.83
CA THR A 87 50.84 -0.62 1.76
C THR A 87 50.69 0.04 0.39
N HIS A 88 51.76 0.04 -0.41
CA HIS A 88 51.75 0.56 -1.78
C HIS A 88 50.74 -0.18 -2.69
N ALA A 89 50.18 0.48 -3.71
CA ALA A 89 49.20 -0.12 -4.63
C ALA A 89 49.68 -1.43 -5.30
N SER A 90 50.98 -1.56 -5.53
CA SER A 90 51.61 -2.78 -6.07
C SER A 90 51.55 -3.98 -5.11
N HIS A 91 51.41 -3.74 -3.80
CA HIS A 91 51.20 -4.76 -2.78
C HIS A 91 49.74 -5.21 -2.69
N VAL A 92 48.77 -4.32 -2.98
CA VAL A 92 47.35 -4.70 -3.11
C VAL A 92 47.18 -5.76 -4.20
N HIS A 93 47.73 -5.50 -5.40
CA HIS A 93 47.65 -6.45 -6.51
C HIS A 93 48.35 -7.78 -6.20
N ARG A 94 49.54 -7.75 -5.59
CA ARG A 94 50.24 -8.98 -5.16
C ARG A 94 49.45 -9.78 -4.12
N THR A 95 48.74 -9.11 -3.22
CA THR A 95 47.93 -9.75 -2.18
C THR A 95 46.69 -10.42 -2.79
N ILE A 96 46.01 -9.74 -3.72
CA ILE A 96 44.92 -10.30 -4.52
C ILE A 96 45.34 -11.58 -5.23
N GLN A 97 46.48 -11.55 -5.95
CA GLN A 97 46.96 -12.73 -6.69
C GLN A 97 47.30 -13.89 -5.75
N ARG A 98 47.90 -13.61 -4.58
CA ARG A 98 48.19 -14.64 -3.57
C ARG A 98 46.91 -15.26 -3.01
N LEU A 99 45.89 -14.43 -2.74
CA LEU A 99 44.59 -14.93 -2.28
C LEU A 99 43.95 -15.83 -3.34
N ARG A 100 43.96 -15.39 -4.61
CA ARG A 100 43.40 -16.13 -5.75
C ARG A 100 44.03 -17.50 -5.90
N VAL A 101 45.36 -17.57 -5.91
CA VAL A 101 46.08 -18.84 -5.99
C VAL A 101 45.78 -19.75 -4.80
N ARG A 102 45.73 -19.21 -3.57
CA ARG A 102 45.45 -20.02 -2.37
C ARG A 102 44.02 -20.56 -2.35
N ALA A 103 43.03 -19.75 -2.73
CA ALA A 103 41.64 -20.16 -2.80
C ALA A 103 41.40 -21.19 -3.90
N SER A 104 41.97 -20.98 -5.10
CA SER A 104 41.82 -21.93 -6.21
C SER A 104 42.44 -23.30 -5.92
N ARG A 105 43.53 -23.36 -5.14
CA ARG A 105 44.10 -24.64 -4.66
C ARG A 105 43.14 -25.43 -3.75
N ARG A 106 42.14 -24.77 -3.17
CA ARG A 106 41.09 -25.39 -2.36
C ARG A 106 39.76 -25.51 -3.10
N GLY A 107 39.75 -25.30 -4.41
CA GLY A 107 38.53 -25.40 -5.23
C GLY A 107 37.56 -24.22 -5.08
N HIS A 108 37.97 -23.12 -4.43
CA HIS A 108 37.14 -21.92 -4.32
C HIS A 108 37.52 -20.88 -5.38
N GLN A 109 36.51 -20.31 -6.04
CA GLN A 109 36.67 -19.12 -6.87
C GLN A 109 36.51 -17.86 -6.03
N LEU A 110 37.18 -16.79 -6.44
CA LEU A 110 37.01 -15.47 -5.86
C LEU A 110 36.91 -14.41 -6.94
N ASP A 111 36.10 -13.41 -6.63
CA ASP A 111 35.76 -12.32 -7.53
C ASP A 111 36.11 -11.01 -6.85
N VAL A 112 37.07 -10.27 -7.40
CA VAL A 112 37.50 -8.99 -6.81
C VAL A 112 36.63 -7.91 -7.43
N LEU A 113 35.82 -7.27 -6.59
CA LEU A 113 34.82 -6.31 -7.03
C LEU A 113 35.41 -4.91 -7.15
N GLN A 114 36.27 -4.52 -6.20
CA GLN A 114 36.83 -3.17 -6.13
C GLN A 114 38.19 -3.17 -5.44
N THR A 115 39.07 -2.23 -5.79
CA THR A 115 40.32 -1.95 -5.07
C THR A 115 40.34 -0.54 -4.51
N TYR A 116 40.90 -0.36 -3.31
CA TYR A 116 40.99 0.92 -2.62
C TYR A 116 42.46 1.33 -2.43
N SER A 117 42.76 2.58 -2.72
CA SER A 117 44.11 3.17 -2.63
C SER A 117 44.13 4.55 -1.98
N GLY A 118 43.03 4.94 -1.33
CA GLY A 118 42.82 6.27 -0.74
C GLY A 118 42.86 6.22 0.80
N ALA A 119 41.79 6.69 1.45
CA ALA A 119 41.64 6.64 2.91
C ALA A 119 41.74 5.22 3.50
N LEU A 120 41.48 4.20 2.67
CA LEU A 120 41.73 2.79 2.93
C LEU A 120 42.62 2.23 1.82
N CYS A 121 43.64 1.43 2.19
CA CYS A 121 44.40 0.61 1.26
C CYS A 121 43.88 -0.83 1.34
N GLY A 122 43.30 -1.37 0.27
CA GLY A 122 42.65 -2.68 0.35
C GLY A 122 41.90 -3.10 -0.90
N PHE A 123 41.06 -4.12 -0.78
CA PHE A 123 40.18 -4.57 -1.86
C PHE A 123 38.91 -5.23 -1.33
N LEU A 124 37.81 -5.06 -2.06
CA LEU A 124 36.54 -5.75 -1.84
C LEU A 124 36.53 -7.04 -2.65
N VAL A 125 36.23 -8.16 -2.01
CA VAL A 125 36.22 -9.48 -2.64
C VAL A 125 34.96 -10.26 -2.28
N ARG A 126 34.36 -10.91 -3.26
CA ARG A 126 33.32 -11.93 -3.07
C ARG A 126 33.96 -13.31 -3.01
N MET A 127 33.80 -14.02 -1.89
CA MET A 127 34.38 -15.34 -1.64
C MET A 127 33.60 -16.12 -0.56
N SER A 128 33.76 -17.44 -0.48
CA SER A 128 33.19 -18.24 0.63
C SER A 128 33.84 -17.90 1.98
N SER A 129 33.07 -17.93 3.06
CA SER A 129 33.58 -17.84 4.44
C SER A 129 34.58 -18.97 4.77
N ASP A 130 34.51 -20.12 4.09
CA ASP A 130 35.44 -21.25 4.26
C ASP A 130 36.89 -20.89 3.99
N VAL A 131 37.13 -19.90 3.11
CA VAL A 131 38.48 -19.43 2.75
C VAL A 131 38.88 -18.14 3.46
N LEU A 132 38.04 -17.61 4.35
CA LEU A 132 38.33 -16.39 5.12
C LEU A 132 39.66 -16.50 5.89
N HIS A 133 39.88 -17.65 6.53
CA HIS A 133 41.09 -17.92 7.29
C HIS A 133 42.38 -17.95 6.43
N LEU A 134 42.26 -18.11 5.10
CA LEU A 134 43.39 -17.98 4.18
C LEU A 134 43.75 -16.52 3.95
N ALA A 135 42.73 -15.65 3.86
CA ALA A 135 42.88 -14.22 3.66
C ALA A 135 43.49 -13.55 4.89
N VAL A 136 43.07 -13.94 6.10
CA VAL A 136 43.65 -13.43 7.38
C VAL A 136 45.15 -13.70 7.47
N ARG A 137 45.66 -14.75 6.82
CA ARG A 137 47.09 -15.13 6.81
C ARG A 137 47.89 -14.53 5.65
N LEU A 138 47.35 -13.56 4.93
CA LEU A 138 48.08 -12.87 3.87
C LEU A 138 48.93 -11.75 4.46
N PRO A 139 50.12 -11.49 3.87
CA PRO A 139 50.94 -10.38 4.32
C PRO A 139 50.24 -9.05 4.04
N HIS A 140 50.54 -8.05 4.86
CA HIS A 140 49.99 -6.71 4.81
C HIS A 140 48.50 -6.60 5.16
N VAL A 141 47.76 -7.70 5.31
CA VAL A 141 46.38 -7.66 5.85
C VAL A 141 46.44 -7.16 7.27
N ASP A 142 45.63 -6.14 7.55
CA ASP A 142 45.45 -5.56 8.86
C ASP A 142 44.22 -6.19 9.53
N TYR A 143 43.07 -6.07 8.87
CA TYR A 143 41.83 -6.73 9.25
C TYR A 143 41.02 -7.12 8.02
N ILE A 144 40.03 -7.99 8.25
CA ILE A 144 39.02 -8.34 7.26
C ILE A 144 37.68 -8.05 7.89
N GLU A 145 36.88 -7.26 7.21
CA GLU A 145 35.52 -6.91 7.61
C GLU A 145 34.56 -7.59 6.64
N GLU A 146 33.55 -8.27 7.17
CA GLU A 146 32.43 -8.71 6.33
C GLU A 146 31.58 -7.49 5.99
N ASP A 147 31.24 -7.35 4.71
CA ASP A 147 30.53 -6.17 4.24
C ASP A 147 29.18 -6.04 4.94
N SER A 148 28.70 -4.80 5.06
CA SER A 148 27.44 -4.53 5.74
C SER A 148 26.62 -3.46 5.03
N SER A 149 25.31 -3.65 5.02
CA SER A 149 24.35 -2.68 4.51
C SER A 149 24.32 -1.46 5.42
N ILE A 150 24.51 -0.29 4.83
CA ILE A 150 24.29 1.00 5.49
C ILE A 150 22.90 1.52 5.13
N PHE A 151 22.12 1.92 6.13
CA PHE A 151 20.76 2.46 5.96
C PHE A 151 20.72 3.91 6.46
N ALA A 152 19.83 4.72 5.88
CA ALA A 152 19.45 5.98 6.52
C ALA A 152 18.85 5.68 7.91
N GLN A 153 19.09 6.54 8.90
CA GLN A 153 18.71 6.35 10.32
C GLN A 153 17.19 6.42 10.59
N SER A 154 16.35 6.19 9.57
CA SER A 154 14.89 6.21 9.64
C SER A 154 14.31 4.91 9.07
N ALA A 155 13.06 4.60 9.42
CA ALA A 155 12.32 3.57 8.67
C ALA A 155 12.41 3.84 7.16
N PRO A 156 12.36 2.79 6.31
CA PRO A 156 12.28 2.97 4.87
C PRO A 156 11.21 4.00 4.51
N TRP A 157 11.52 4.89 3.56
CA TRP A 157 10.70 6.06 3.24
C TRP A 157 9.24 5.67 2.97
N ASN A 158 9.04 4.51 2.35
CA ASN A 158 7.76 3.93 2.00
C ASN A 158 6.91 3.65 3.24
N LEU A 159 7.49 3.12 4.33
CA LEU A 159 6.78 2.90 5.59
C LEU A 159 6.43 4.21 6.29
N GLN A 160 7.34 5.20 6.25
CA GLN A 160 7.07 6.52 6.81
C GLN A 160 5.96 7.24 6.02
N ARG A 161 5.95 7.08 4.69
CA ARG A 161 4.96 7.67 3.80
C ARG A 161 3.55 7.15 4.07
N LEU A 162 3.41 5.88 4.50
CA LEU A 162 2.13 5.31 4.90
C LEU A 162 1.59 5.92 6.20
N MET A 163 2.41 6.49 7.08
CA MET A 163 1.97 7.01 8.39
C MET A 163 1.46 8.47 8.35
N GLN A 164 1.62 9.17 7.23
CA GLN A 164 1.11 10.53 7.04
C GLN A 164 -0.38 10.50 6.63
N PRO A 165 -1.23 11.47 7.03
CA PRO A 165 -0.96 12.71 7.78
C PRO A 165 -1.07 12.56 9.32
N HIS A 166 -1.42 11.36 9.80
CA HIS A 166 -1.82 11.12 11.20
C HIS A 166 -0.68 11.17 12.22
N SER A 167 0.57 11.18 11.77
CA SER A 167 1.72 11.41 12.64
C SER A 167 1.83 12.90 12.98
N GLY A 168 1.06 13.34 13.97
CA GLY A 168 1.49 14.46 14.81
C GLY A 168 2.84 14.09 15.40
N ALA A 169 3.90 14.77 14.94
CA ALA A 169 5.25 14.73 15.50
C ALA A 169 5.66 13.38 16.15
N SER A 170 5.83 12.31 15.36
CA SER A 170 6.66 11.20 15.84
C SER A 170 8.11 11.68 15.79
N GLU A 171 8.56 12.26 16.90
CA GLU A 171 9.92 12.78 17.10
C GLU A 171 11.02 11.71 16.94
N SER A 172 10.69 10.43 16.66
CA SER A 172 11.66 9.34 16.54
C SER A 172 11.71 8.61 15.19
N GLY A 173 10.95 8.97 14.16
CA GLY A 173 11.05 8.35 12.83
C GLY A 173 10.79 6.83 12.78
N THR A 174 10.22 6.25 13.85
CA THR A 174 9.94 4.81 13.97
C THR A 174 8.56 4.46 13.42
N TYR A 175 8.50 3.48 12.51
CA TYR A 175 7.24 2.93 11.98
C TYR A 175 6.47 2.16 13.07
N ARG A 176 5.23 2.59 13.34
CA ARG A 176 4.32 2.00 14.34
C ARG A 176 2.90 1.95 13.77
N PRO A 177 2.52 0.88 13.06
CA PRO A 177 1.15 0.72 12.60
C PRO A 177 0.20 0.45 13.79
N PRO A 178 -1.12 0.65 13.64
CA PRO A 178 -2.11 0.44 14.70
C PRO A 178 -2.08 -0.94 15.35
N ASN A 179 -1.79 -1.94 14.52
CA ASN A 179 -1.56 -3.31 14.92
C ASN A 179 -0.55 -3.93 13.94
N ASP A 180 -0.15 -5.17 14.19
CA ASP A 180 0.83 -5.88 13.37
C ASP A 180 0.20 -6.74 12.25
N GLY A 181 -1.12 -6.77 12.10
CA GLY A 181 -1.79 -7.58 11.07
C GLY A 181 -1.88 -9.08 11.39
N ARG A 182 -1.54 -9.51 12.62
CA ARG A 182 -1.39 -10.93 12.98
C ARG A 182 -2.62 -11.82 12.79
N MET A 183 -3.80 -11.21 12.76
CA MET A 183 -5.08 -11.91 12.66
C MET A 183 -5.56 -12.11 11.23
N ALA A 184 -4.90 -11.46 10.25
CA ALA A 184 -5.18 -11.65 8.84
C ALA A 184 -4.28 -12.73 8.24
N GLU A 185 -4.84 -13.52 7.34
CA GLU A 185 -4.12 -14.51 6.54
C GLU A 185 -3.93 -13.98 5.12
N VAL A 186 -2.70 -14.00 4.62
CA VAL A 186 -2.36 -13.49 3.28
C VAL A 186 -1.97 -14.64 2.38
N TYR A 187 -2.68 -14.83 1.27
CA TYR A 187 -2.22 -15.68 0.18
C TYR A 187 -1.38 -14.87 -0.80
N LEU A 188 -0.15 -15.30 -1.06
CA LEU A 188 0.75 -14.70 -2.04
C LEU A 188 0.84 -15.63 -3.26
N MET A 189 0.34 -15.17 -4.41
CA MET A 189 0.45 -15.91 -5.67
C MET A 189 1.65 -15.41 -6.48
N ASP A 190 2.81 -16.04 -6.34
CA ASP A 190 4.06 -15.55 -6.93
C ASP A 190 5.02 -16.69 -7.36
N GLY A 191 6.32 -16.41 -7.47
CA GLY A 191 7.39 -17.40 -7.61
C GLY A 191 7.74 -18.04 -6.27
N SER A 192 9.00 -18.44 -6.10
CA SER A 192 9.45 -19.00 -4.81
C SER A 192 9.70 -17.89 -3.78
N VAL A 193 9.74 -18.27 -2.50
CA VAL A 193 10.16 -17.40 -1.39
C VAL A 193 11.26 -18.10 -0.61
N GLN A 194 12.33 -17.39 -0.28
CA GLN A 194 13.37 -17.85 0.63
C GLN A 194 12.84 -17.79 2.08
N THR A 195 12.14 -18.84 2.52
CA THR A 195 11.49 -18.86 3.85
C THR A 195 12.46 -18.84 5.02
N SER A 196 13.76 -19.11 4.79
CA SER A 196 14.82 -18.98 5.79
C SER A 196 15.30 -17.53 6.00
N HIS A 197 14.87 -16.59 5.14
CA HIS A 197 15.25 -15.19 5.27
C HIS A 197 14.65 -14.58 6.55
N ARG A 198 15.48 -13.88 7.33
CA ARG A 198 15.13 -13.31 8.65
C ARG A 198 13.88 -12.43 8.62
N GLU A 199 13.66 -11.71 7.52
CA GLU A 199 12.46 -10.88 7.35
C GLU A 199 11.15 -11.70 7.35
N VAL A 200 11.16 -12.96 6.93
CA VAL A 200 9.91 -13.72 6.73
C VAL A 200 9.91 -15.09 7.43
N GLN A 201 11.01 -15.45 8.09
CA GLN A 201 11.17 -16.71 8.79
C GLN A 201 10.06 -16.93 9.82
N GLY A 202 9.38 -18.08 9.74
CA GLY A 202 8.27 -18.43 10.62
C GLY A 202 6.94 -17.76 10.30
N ARG A 203 6.88 -16.86 9.31
CA ARG A 203 5.64 -16.19 8.86
C ARG A 203 5.17 -16.63 7.47
N VAL A 204 6.08 -17.08 6.60
CA VAL A 204 5.72 -17.63 5.29
C VAL A 204 5.64 -19.16 5.36
N THR A 205 4.48 -19.70 5.00
CA THR A 205 4.23 -21.12 4.74
C THR A 205 4.19 -21.36 3.24
N VAL A 206 5.03 -22.25 2.73
CA VAL A 206 4.95 -22.71 1.33
C VAL A 206 3.85 -23.76 1.24
N THR A 207 2.83 -23.51 0.42
CA THR A 207 1.77 -24.49 0.19
C THR A 207 2.28 -25.65 -0.67
N ASP A 208 1.50 -26.73 -0.75
CA ASP A 208 1.74 -27.85 -1.65
C ASP A 208 1.39 -27.53 -3.12
N PHE A 209 0.87 -26.33 -3.40
CA PHE A 209 0.48 -25.91 -4.73
C PHE A 209 1.66 -25.34 -5.55
N SER A 210 1.85 -25.87 -6.76
CA SER A 210 2.75 -25.30 -7.76
C SER A 210 2.23 -25.56 -9.17
N SER A 211 2.02 -24.50 -9.95
CA SER A 211 1.64 -24.58 -11.37
C SER A 211 2.36 -23.48 -12.16
N VAL A 212 3.48 -23.84 -12.80
CA VAL A 212 4.36 -22.90 -13.50
C VAL A 212 4.71 -23.44 -14.89
N PRO A 213 4.86 -22.58 -15.92
CA PRO A 213 5.33 -23.01 -17.23
C PRO A 213 6.81 -23.40 -17.18
N GLU A 214 7.23 -24.22 -18.14
CA GLU A 214 8.65 -24.47 -18.40
C GLU A 214 9.40 -23.16 -18.69
N GLU A 215 10.67 -23.09 -18.29
CA GLU A 215 11.51 -21.92 -18.55
C GLU A 215 11.93 -21.84 -20.02
N ASP A 216 11.94 -20.63 -20.60
CA ASP A 216 12.37 -20.41 -21.97
C ASP A 216 13.91 -20.51 -22.07
N GLY A 217 14.42 -21.45 -22.88
CA GLY A 217 15.81 -21.51 -23.34
C GLY A 217 16.61 -22.77 -22.94
N VAL A 218 17.49 -23.22 -23.84
CA VAL A 218 18.30 -24.47 -23.70
C VAL A 218 19.38 -24.39 -22.61
N ARG A 219 19.60 -23.22 -21.98
CA ARG A 219 20.66 -22.97 -21.00
C ARG A 219 20.20 -22.24 -19.74
N VAL A 220 18.97 -22.48 -19.27
CA VAL A 220 18.58 -22.04 -17.92
C VAL A 220 19.26 -22.95 -16.89
N HIS A 221 20.50 -22.63 -16.52
CA HIS A 221 21.16 -23.28 -15.40
C HIS A 221 20.47 -22.81 -14.11
N ARG A 222 19.51 -23.60 -13.61
CA ARG A 222 18.91 -23.44 -12.26
C ARG A 222 19.93 -23.32 -11.12
N GLN A 223 21.20 -23.65 -11.39
CA GLN A 223 22.28 -23.71 -10.43
C GLN A 223 22.78 -22.32 -9.95
N ALA A 224 22.31 -21.21 -10.52
CA ALA A 224 22.62 -19.85 -10.04
C ALA A 224 21.49 -18.81 -10.20
N SER A 225 20.31 -19.19 -10.70
CA SER A 225 19.18 -18.25 -10.84
C SER A 225 18.41 -18.16 -9.53
N GLN A 226 18.33 -16.96 -8.95
CA GLN A 226 17.49 -16.66 -7.79
C GLN A 226 16.01 -16.70 -8.18
N CYS A 227 15.45 -17.92 -8.27
CA CYS A 227 14.04 -18.18 -8.58
C CYS A 227 13.08 -17.63 -7.50
N ASP A 228 13.64 -17.13 -6.41
CA ASP A 228 13.01 -16.65 -5.20
C ASP A 228 13.13 -15.13 -5.01
N GLY A 229 13.78 -14.38 -5.91
CA GLY A 229 14.02 -12.94 -5.72
C GLY A 229 12.74 -12.11 -5.61
N HIS A 230 11.84 -12.22 -6.59
CA HIS A 230 10.60 -11.44 -6.60
C HIS A 230 9.68 -11.79 -5.41
N GLY A 231 9.44 -13.08 -5.19
CA GLY A 231 8.56 -13.54 -4.11
C GLY A 231 9.09 -13.19 -2.73
N THR A 232 10.41 -13.33 -2.50
CA THR A 232 11.04 -12.97 -1.21
C THR A 232 10.92 -11.48 -0.94
N HIS A 233 11.17 -10.64 -1.94
CA HIS A 233 11.05 -9.19 -1.82
C HIS A 233 9.61 -8.77 -1.50
N VAL A 234 8.63 -9.28 -2.26
CA VAL A 234 7.20 -9.00 -2.05
C VAL A 234 6.72 -9.48 -0.67
N ALA A 235 7.10 -10.69 -0.26
CA ALA A 235 6.77 -11.23 1.06
C ALA A 235 7.34 -10.37 2.20
N GLY A 236 8.57 -9.84 2.01
CA GLY A 236 9.19 -8.89 2.92
C GLY A 236 8.47 -7.54 2.99
N VAL A 237 7.96 -7.01 1.88
CA VAL A 237 7.17 -5.76 1.89
C VAL A 237 5.85 -5.96 2.66
N VAL A 238 5.19 -7.11 2.51
CA VAL A 238 3.95 -7.40 3.24
C VAL A 238 4.24 -7.61 4.73
N SER A 239 5.17 -8.51 5.08
CA SER A 239 5.29 -9.11 6.43
C SER A 239 6.71 -9.16 7.00
N GLY A 240 7.65 -8.44 6.40
CA GLY A 240 9.02 -8.27 6.88
C GLY A 240 9.09 -7.81 8.34
N THR A 241 10.09 -8.27 9.10
CA THR A 241 10.30 -7.81 10.49
C THR A 241 10.62 -6.32 10.53
N ASP A 242 11.52 -5.90 9.64
CA ASP A 242 12.07 -4.55 9.62
C ASP A 242 11.43 -3.69 8.51
N SER A 243 11.26 -4.28 7.32
CA SER A 243 10.76 -3.61 6.10
C SER A 243 9.26 -3.80 5.82
N GLY A 244 8.59 -4.67 6.58
CA GLY A 244 7.20 -5.04 6.33
C GLY A 244 6.16 -4.05 6.86
N VAL A 245 5.06 -3.94 6.11
CA VAL A 245 3.88 -3.15 6.47
C VAL A 245 3.10 -3.81 7.62
N ALA A 246 2.77 -5.10 7.50
CA ALA A 246 2.00 -5.89 8.47
C ALA A 246 2.91 -6.96 9.10
N ARG A 247 3.76 -6.53 10.04
CA ARG A 247 4.88 -7.32 10.61
C ARG A 247 4.48 -8.63 11.30
N GLY A 248 3.21 -8.79 11.68
CA GLY A 248 2.65 -9.98 12.32
C GLY A 248 1.88 -10.90 11.37
N ALA A 249 1.58 -10.45 10.15
CA ALA A 249 0.77 -11.20 9.20
C ALA A 249 1.44 -12.51 8.75
N ARG A 250 0.64 -13.55 8.55
CA ARG A 250 1.09 -14.84 8.02
C ARG A 250 0.82 -14.93 6.52
N LEU A 251 1.77 -15.50 5.79
CA LEU A 251 1.71 -15.64 4.34
C LEU A 251 1.64 -17.12 3.94
N ASN A 252 0.73 -17.46 3.03
CA ASN A 252 0.66 -18.74 2.35
C ASN A 252 1.07 -18.55 0.89
N LEU A 253 2.23 -19.10 0.51
CA LEU A 253 2.74 -18.98 -0.85
C LEU A 253 2.09 -20.02 -1.76
N VAL A 254 1.43 -19.56 -2.81
CA VAL A 254 0.85 -20.36 -3.90
C VAL A 254 1.68 -20.12 -5.15
N ARG A 255 2.52 -21.09 -5.54
CA ARG A 255 3.51 -20.87 -6.60
C ARG A 255 2.89 -20.93 -8.00
N VAL A 256 2.89 -19.79 -8.70
CA VAL A 256 2.34 -19.63 -10.06
C VAL A 256 3.30 -18.98 -11.06
N LEU A 257 4.47 -18.51 -10.62
CA LEU A 257 5.53 -17.99 -11.48
C LEU A 257 6.79 -18.88 -11.48
N ASN A 258 7.40 -19.06 -12.65
CA ASN A 258 8.67 -19.76 -12.80
C ASN A 258 9.88 -18.83 -12.47
N CYS A 259 11.10 -19.33 -12.63
CA CYS A 259 12.33 -18.59 -12.32
C CYS A 259 12.55 -17.33 -13.17
N GLN A 260 11.82 -17.17 -14.27
CA GLN A 260 11.86 -15.98 -15.14
C GLN A 260 10.74 -14.99 -14.80
N GLY A 261 10.00 -15.21 -13.70
CA GLY A 261 8.82 -14.43 -13.35
C GLY A 261 7.62 -14.66 -14.29
N LYS A 262 7.61 -15.77 -15.05
CA LYS A 262 6.54 -16.09 -15.99
C LYS A 262 5.56 -17.08 -15.39
N GLY A 263 4.28 -16.77 -15.54
CA GLY A 263 3.16 -17.67 -15.25
C GLY A 263 2.25 -17.83 -16.46
N THR A 264 1.21 -18.63 -16.30
CA THR A 264 0.14 -18.77 -17.29
C THR A 264 -1.20 -18.41 -16.65
N VAL A 265 -2.16 -17.94 -17.45
CA VAL A 265 -3.54 -17.73 -16.98
C VAL A 265 -4.11 -19.03 -16.39
N SER A 266 -3.84 -20.19 -17.02
CA SER A 266 -4.30 -21.48 -16.51
C SER A 266 -3.68 -21.85 -15.16
N GLY A 267 -2.38 -21.61 -14.97
CA GLY A 267 -1.70 -21.83 -13.68
C GLY A 267 -2.23 -20.91 -12.58
N ALA A 268 -2.47 -19.63 -12.91
CA ALA A 268 -3.10 -18.68 -12.00
C ALA A 268 -4.52 -19.10 -11.62
N LEU A 269 -5.34 -19.55 -12.59
CA LEU A 269 -6.69 -20.06 -12.31
C LEU A 269 -6.68 -21.28 -11.39
N ALA A 270 -5.75 -22.22 -11.60
CA ALA A 270 -5.59 -23.38 -10.72
C ALA A 270 -5.17 -22.96 -9.30
N GLY A 271 -4.33 -21.93 -9.15
CA GLY A 271 -3.95 -21.39 -7.85
C GLY A 271 -5.12 -20.69 -7.14
N MET A 272 -5.96 -19.96 -7.88
CA MET A 272 -7.18 -19.36 -7.34
C MET A 272 -8.19 -20.42 -6.88
N GLU A 273 -8.33 -21.52 -7.63
CA GLU A 273 -9.18 -22.64 -7.22
C GLU A 273 -8.66 -23.32 -5.95
N TYR A 274 -7.34 -23.48 -5.82
CA TYR A 274 -6.73 -23.97 -4.59
C TYR A 274 -7.06 -23.09 -3.38
N ILE A 275 -6.90 -21.76 -3.52
CA ILE A 275 -7.25 -20.79 -2.47
C ILE A 275 -8.74 -20.90 -2.14
N ARG A 276 -9.60 -20.88 -3.15
CA ARG A 276 -11.05 -21.03 -3.00
C ARG A 276 -11.42 -22.28 -2.20
N ALA A 277 -10.85 -23.43 -2.54
CA ALA A 277 -11.08 -24.68 -1.82
C ALA A 277 -10.60 -24.60 -0.37
N ALA A 278 -9.46 -23.96 -0.11
CA ALA A 278 -8.96 -23.74 1.24
C ALA A 278 -9.89 -22.84 2.08
N LEU A 279 -10.44 -21.78 1.48
CA LEU A 279 -11.40 -20.88 2.12
C LEU A 279 -12.71 -21.58 2.48
N LEU A 280 -13.22 -22.44 1.58
CA LEU A 280 -14.43 -23.22 1.85
C LEU A 280 -14.21 -24.27 2.94
N ALA A 281 -13.01 -24.85 3.03
CA ALA A 281 -12.68 -25.84 4.05
C ALA A 281 -12.48 -25.20 5.44
N ARG A 282 -11.89 -24.00 5.48
CA ARG A 282 -11.61 -23.25 6.72
C ARG A 282 -11.79 -21.75 6.47
N PRO A 283 -12.99 -21.20 6.68
CA PRO A 283 -13.24 -19.77 6.51
C PRO A 283 -12.42 -18.97 7.53
N PRO A 284 -11.37 -18.24 7.12
CA PRO A 284 -10.56 -17.47 8.05
C PRO A 284 -11.32 -16.22 8.49
N ALA A 285 -10.95 -15.66 9.63
CA ALA A 285 -11.58 -14.45 10.14
C ALA A 285 -11.29 -13.23 9.25
N GLY A 286 -10.18 -13.21 8.49
CA GLY A 286 -9.89 -12.17 7.50
C GLY A 286 -8.84 -12.65 6.50
N VAL A 287 -9.11 -12.48 5.20
CA VAL A 287 -8.29 -13.03 4.12
C VAL A 287 -7.88 -11.95 3.14
N VAL A 288 -6.59 -11.92 2.84
CA VAL A 288 -6.02 -11.12 1.76
C VAL A 288 -5.45 -12.06 0.70
N VAL A 289 -5.72 -11.81 -0.58
CA VAL A 289 -5.09 -12.50 -1.70
C VAL A 289 -4.32 -11.47 -2.51
N LEU A 290 -3.00 -11.58 -2.54
CA LEU A 290 -2.11 -10.70 -3.28
C LEU A 290 -1.72 -11.35 -4.61
N LEU A 291 -2.03 -10.64 -5.71
CA LEU A 291 -1.72 -10.99 -7.09
C LEU A 291 -0.71 -9.99 -7.67
N PRO A 292 0.59 -10.10 -7.32
CA PRO A 292 1.64 -9.14 -7.70
C PRO A 292 2.15 -9.38 -9.14
N PHE A 293 1.26 -9.78 -10.05
CA PHE A 293 1.54 -10.05 -11.45
C PHE A 293 0.40 -9.52 -12.32
N ILE A 294 0.67 -9.36 -13.61
CA ILE A 294 -0.37 -9.04 -14.59
C ILE A 294 -0.17 -9.84 -15.87
N GLY A 295 -1.24 -9.95 -16.65
CA GLY A 295 -1.22 -10.35 -18.07
C GLY A 295 -2.17 -9.47 -18.88
N GLY A 296 -2.27 -9.71 -20.18
CA GLY A 296 -3.31 -9.07 -21.00
C GLY A 296 -4.72 -9.42 -20.52
N PHE A 297 -5.71 -8.62 -20.91
CA PHE A 297 -7.11 -8.82 -20.53
C PHE A 297 -7.56 -10.28 -20.68
N SER A 298 -8.08 -10.84 -19.59
CA SER A 298 -8.53 -12.22 -19.49
C SER A 298 -9.85 -12.29 -18.73
N ARG A 299 -10.92 -12.59 -19.47
CA ARG A 299 -12.26 -12.78 -18.91
C ARG A 299 -12.28 -13.84 -17.80
N SER A 300 -11.55 -14.93 -17.97
CA SER A 300 -11.52 -16.04 -17.01
C SER A 300 -10.78 -15.65 -15.73
N LEU A 301 -9.64 -14.96 -15.84
CA LEU A 301 -8.88 -14.49 -14.68
C LEU A 301 -9.68 -13.47 -13.86
N ASN A 302 -10.35 -12.56 -14.55
CA ASN A 302 -11.27 -11.60 -13.94
C ASN A 302 -12.44 -12.30 -13.22
N ALA A 303 -13.07 -13.29 -13.87
CA ALA A 303 -14.17 -14.05 -13.27
C ALA A 303 -13.74 -14.82 -12.01
N ALA A 304 -12.57 -15.46 -12.02
CA ALA A 304 -12.04 -16.17 -10.86
C ALA A 304 -11.66 -15.21 -9.72
N SER A 305 -11.08 -14.05 -10.05
CA SER A 305 -10.77 -13.02 -9.05
C SER A 305 -12.04 -12.50 -8.38
N ARG A 306 -13.10 -12.25 -9.15
CA ARG A 306 -14.42 -11.88 -8.62
C ARG A 306 -15.01 -12.97 -7.72
N ASP A 307 -14.86 -14.24 -8.08
CA ASP A 307 -15.36 -15.34 -7.25
C ASP A 307 -14.66 -15.39 -5.88
N LEU A 308 -13.34 -15.19 -5.83
CA LEU A 308 -12.61 -15.08 -4.56
C LEU A 308 -13.13 -13.92 -3.69
N VAL A 309 -13.40 -12.76 -4.29
CA VAL A 309 -14.01 -11.63 -3.57
C VAL A 309 -15.41 -12.00 -3.05
N ALA A 310 -16.20 -12.72 -3.84
CA ALA A 310 -17.51 -13.20 -3.43
C ALA A 310 -17.46 -14.24 -2.29
N GLN A 311 -16.33 -14.95 -2.12
CA GLN A 311 -16.06 -15.78 -0.94
C GLN A 311 -15.54 -14.99 0.28
N GLY A 312 -15.53 -13.66 0.21
CA GLY A 312 -15.13 -12.77 1.31
C GLY A 312 -13.64 -12.42 1.35
N ALA A 313 -12.84 -12.83 0.36
CA ALA A 313 -11.43 -12.46 0.32
C ALA A 313 -11.22 -11.03 -0.19
N VAL A 314 -10.30 -10.30 0.43
CA VAL A 314 -9.79 -9.02 -0.10
C VAL A 314 -8.72 -9.33 -1.14
N VAL A 315 -9.06 -9.20 -2.42
CA VAL A 315 -8.12 -9.47 -3.51
C VAL A 315 -7.45 -8.17 -3.96
N LEU A 316 -6.12 -8.12 -3.92
CA LEU A 316 -5.32 -6.99 -4.39
C LEU A 316 -4.43 -7.39 -5.56
N ALA A 317 -4.32 -6.51 -6.55
CA ALA A 317 -3.52 -6.74 -7.74
C ALA A 317 -2.64 -5.54 -8.11
N ALA A 318 -1.51 -5.84 -8.73
CA ALA A 318 -0.67 -4.84 -9.38
C ALA A 318 -1.43 -4.22 -10.58
N ALA A 319 -1.34 -2.90 -10.75
CA ALA A 319 -1.92 -2.22 -11.91
C ALA A 319 -1.17 -2.53 -13.22
N GLY A 320 0.14 -2.81 -13.14
CA GLY A 320 1.01 -3.06 -14.27
C GLY A 320 2.08 -1.99 -14.50
N ASN A 321 3.16 -2.36 -15.21
CA ASN A 321 4.36 -1.53 -15.39
C ASN A 321 4.56 -1.06 -16.86
N TYR A 322 3.46 -0.86 -17.60
CA TYR A 322 3.48 -0.60 -19.04
C TYR A 322 3.19 0.85 -19.43
N ARG A 323 2.85 1.72 -18.47
CA ARG A 323 2.42 3.11 -18.70
C ARG A 323 1.20 3.18 -19.64
N GLU A 324 0.29 2.24 -19.47
CA GLU A 324 -0.93 2.07 -20.25
C GLU A 324 -2.19 2.09 -19.36
N ASP A 325 -3.37 2.02 -19.97
CA ASP A 325 -4.64 1.86 -19.25
C ASP A 325 -4.70 0.47 -18.59
N ALA A 326 -4.81 0.45 -17.26
CA ALA A 326 -4.90 -0.76 -16.45
C ALA A 326 -6.09 -1.65 -16.85
N CYS A 327 -7.14 -1.07 -17.46
CA CYS A 327 -8.29 -1.82 -17.95
C CYS A 327 -7.95 -2.81 -19.07
N LEU A 328 -6.79 -2.69 -19.73
CA LEU A 328 -6.31 -3.62 -20.76
C LEU A 328 -5.64 -4.88 -20.19
N TYR A 329 -5.47 -4.95 -18.88
CA TYR A 329 -4.73 -6.01 -18.20
C TYR A 329 -5.59 -6.74 -17.18
N SER A 330 -5.23 -7.97 -16.86
CA SER A 330 -5.88 -8.79 -15.84
C SER A 330 -4.85 -9.30 -14.84
N PRO A 331 -5.18 -9.36 -13.54
CA PRO A 331 -6.51 -9.13 -12.94
C PRO A 331 -6.86 -7.65 -12.69
N ALA A 332 -6.00 -6.70 -13.06
CA ALA A 332 -6.18 -5.25 -12.86
C ALA A 332 -7.52 -4.67 -13.36
N SER A 333 -8.12 -5.25 -14.41
CA SER A 333 -9.40 -4.81 -14.98
C SER A 333 -10.65 -5.37 -14.29
N GLU A 334 -10.54 -6.30 -13.34
CA GLU A 334 -11.71 -6.82 -12.62
C GLU A 334 -12.18 -5.81 -11.56
N PRO A 335 -13.41 -5.28 -11.68
CA PRO A 335 -13.86 -4.20 -10.80
C PRO A 335 -14.00 -4.54 -9.32
N GLU A 336 -14.04 -5.83 -8.95
CA GLU A 336 -14.12 -6.25 -7.54
C GLU A 336 -12.73 -6.41 -6.90
N VAL A 337 -11.66 -6.44 -7.69
CA VAL A 337 -10.26 -6.47 -7.22
C VAL A 337 -9.82 -5.05 -6.83
N ILE A 338 -8.96 -4.91 -5.82
CA ILE A 338 -8.33 -3.64 -5.48
C ILE A 338 -7.05 -3.52 -6.31
N THR A 339 -7.06 -2.66 -7.33
CA THR A 339 -5.95 -2.50 -8.27
C THR A 339 -5.08 -1.33 -7.86
N VAL A 340 -3.77 -1.58 -7.73
CA VAL A 340 -2.84 -0.65 -7.07
C VAL A 340 -1.73 -0.19 -8.04
N GLY A 341 -1.69 1.13 -8.28
CA GLY A 341 -0.62 1.79 -9.02
C GLY A 341 0.59 2.15 -8.13
N ALA A 342 1.72 2.50 -8.74
CA ALA A 342 2.96 2.79 -8.03
C ALA A 342 3.34 4.28 -8.08
N VAL A 343 3.73 4.83 -6.93
CA VAL A 343 4.34 6.17 -6.80
C VAL A 343 5.72 6.10 -6.14
N ASN A 344 6.53 7.14 -6.39
CA ASN A 344 7.82 7.34 -5.76
C ASN A 344 7.76 8.24 -4.51
N LEU A 345 8.91 8.57 -3.94
CA LEU A 345 9.04 9.39 -2.74
C LEU A 345 8.43 10.79 -2.88
N GLU A 346 8.46 11.37 -4.09
CA GLU A 346 7.93 12.70 -4.39
C GLU A 346 6.46 12.67 -4.86
N ASP A 347 5.74 11.58 -4.58
CA ASP A 347 4.37 11.32 -5.02
C ASP A 347 4.20 11.46 -6.55
N GLN A 348 5.24 11.15 -7.33
CA GLN A 348 5.17 11.05 -8.79
C GLN A 348 4.84 9.63 -9.20
N LEU A 349 4.16 9.48 -10.35
CA LEU A 349 3.93 8.17 -10.96
C LEU A 349 5.28 7.48 -11.24
N MET A 350 5.42 6.24 -10.78
CA MET A 350 6.63 5.44 -10.98
C MET A 350 6.94 5.30 -12.48
N SER A 351 8.18 5.57 -12.85
CA SER A 351 8.68 5.47 -14.23
C SER A 351 9.93 4.60 -14.25
N GLN A 352 9.92 3.51 -15.03
CA GLN A 352 11.07 2.61 -15.18
C GLN A 352 11.44 2.45 -16.66
N GLY A 353 12.54 3.07 -17.08
CA GLY A 353 12.98 3.04 -18.46
C GLY A 353 11.91 3.58 -19.41
N ALA A 354 11.49 2.75 -20.38
CA ALA A 354 10.41 3.08 -21.31
C ALA A 354 8.99 2.78 -20.75
N GLY A 355 8.90 2.05 -19.63
CA GLY A 355 7.65 1.70 -18.95
C GLY A 355 7.37 2.59 -17.74
N GLY A 356 6.40 2.19 -16.93
CA GLY A 356 5.95 2.92 -15.75
C GLY A 356 4.62 2.40 -15.22
N THR A 357 4.14 2.92 -14.10
CA THR A 357 2.85 2.48 -13.56
C THR A 357 1.73 2.68 -14.59
N ASN A 358 0.85 1.68 -14.69
CA ASN A 358 -0.42 1.83 -15.38
C ASN A 358 -1.34 2.80 -14.62
N PHE A 359 -2.36 3.31 -15.32
CA PHE A 359 -3.27 4.35 -14.86
C PHE A 359 -4.71 4.09 -15.38
N GLY A 360 -5.62 5.03 -15.15
CA GLY A 360 -7.00 4.98 -15.64
C GLY A 360 -8.00 4.48 -14.60
N ARG A 361 -9.25 4.34 -15.05
CA ARG A 361 -10.43 4.05 -14.19
C ARG A 361 -10.40 2.70 -13.48
N CYS A 362 -9.55 1.77 -13.91
CA CYS A 362 -9.42 0.45 -13.29
C CYS A 362 -8.40 0.43 -12.15
N VAL A 363 -7.65 1.52 -11.93
CA VAL A 363 -6.83 1.70 -10.72
C VAL A 363 -7.73 2.26 -9.61
N ASP A 364 -7.66 1.70 -8.41
CA ASP A 364 -8.42 2.18 -7.25
C ASP A 364 -7.63 3.19 -6.42
N LEU A 365 -6.34 2.94 -6.23
CA LEU A 365 -5.41 3.82 -5.53
C LEU A 365 -3.96 3.54 -5.95
N PHE A 366 -3.05 4.41 -5.51
CA PHE A 366 -1.61 4.24 -5.65
C PHE A 366 -0.98 3.93 -4.29
N ALA A 367 0.20 3.32 -4.28
CA ALA A 367 0.99 3.10 -3.08
C ALA A 367 2.49 3.22 -3.39
N PRO A 368 3.37 3.32 -2.38
CA PRO A 368 4.81 3.30 -2.58
C PRO A 368 5.24 2.11 -3.42
N GLY A 369 5.89 2.37 -4.55
CA GLY A 369 6.31 1.32 -5.48
C GLY A 369 7.59 1.63 -6.22
N ASP A 370 8.33 2.68 -5.85
CA ASP A 370 9.63 3.04 -6.44
C ASP A 370 10.75 3.03 -5.40
N ASP A 371 11.88 2.40 -5.71
CA ASP A 371 13.00 2.24 -4.78
C ASP A 371 12.57 1.69 -3.40
N ILE A 372 11.90 0.54 -3.41
CA ILE A 372 11.39 -0.14 -2.22
C ILE A 372 12.43 -1.13 -1.70
N VAL A 373 12.98 -0.84 -0.53
CA VAL A 373 13.93 -1.70 0.17
C VAL A 373 13.20 -2.80 0.92
N SER A 374 13.53 -4.06 0.62
CA SER A 374 12.98 -5.26 1.29
C SER A 374 13.97 -6.43 1.18
N ALA A 375 13.59 -7.59 1.70
CA ALA A 375 14.36 -8.82 1.70
C ALA A 375 14.90 -9.20 0.32
N SER A 376 16.19 -9.53 0.25
CA SER A 376 16.84 -10.10 -0.94
C SER A 376 17.02 -11.60 -0.78
N SER A 377 16.79 -12.35 -1.85
CA SER A 377 17.12 -13.79 -1.92
C SER A 377 18.62 -14.08 -1.92
N ASP A 378 19.48 -13.06 -2.09
CA ASP A 378 20.95 -13.21 -2.13
C ASP A 378 21.50 -13.89 -0.86
N CYS A 379 20.93 -13.59 0.31
CA CYS A 379 21.29 -14.20 1.58
C CYS A 379 20.17 -14.00 2.62
N ASN A 380 20.15 -14.81 3.68
CA ASN A 380 19.08 -14.77 4.71
C ASN A 380 18.93 -13.44 5.48
N THR A 381 19.82 -12.48 5.28
CA THR A 381 19.84 -11.17 5.96
C THR A 381 19.97 -10.01 4.98
N CYS A 382 20.00 -10.27 3.67
CA CYS A 382 20.31 -9.27 2.67
C CYS A 382 19.07 -8.42 2.36
N PHE A 383 19.28 -7.16 2.02
CA PHE A 383 18.23 -6.28 1.52
C PHE A 383 18.55 -5.85 0.09
N THR A 384 17.52 -5.60 -0.70
CA THR A 384 17.64 -5.05 -2.06
C THR A 384 16.51 -4.07 -2.34
N SER A 385 16.72 -3.19 -3.31
CA SER A 385 15.75 -2.21 -3.78
C SER A 385 15.11 -2.68 -5.08
N HIS A 386 13.77 -2.68 -5.15
CA HIS A 386 13.02 -2.93 -6.37
C HIS A 386 11.91 -1.89 -6.54
N SER A 387 11.55 -1.62 -7.79
CA SER A 387 10.36 -0.83 -8.13
C SER A 387 9.40 -1.64 -9.00
N GLY A 388 8.12 -1.38 -8.80
CA GLY A 388 7.03 -1.99 -9.54
C GLY A 388 5.68 -1.79 -8.85
N THR A 389 4.62 -1.94 -9.64
CA THR A 389 3.25 -2.04 -9.09
C THR A 389 3.03 -3.29 -8.24
N SER A 390 3.89 -4.31 -8.35
CA SER A 390 3.94 -5.46 -7.45
C SER A 390 4.26 -5.05 -6.01
N GLN A 391 5.26 -4.18 -5.82
CA GLN A 391 5.60 -3.62 -4.51
C GLN A 391 4.49 -2.71 -3.98
N ALA A 392 3.87 -1.90 -4.84
CA ALA A 392 2.73 -1.06 -4.45
C ALA A 392 1.53 -1.91 -3.97
N ALA A 393 1.17 -2.97 -4.71
CA ALA A 393 0.14 -3.92 -4.31
C ALA A 393 0.49 -4.64 -2.99
N ALA A 394 1.78 -4.94 -2.76
CA ALA A 394 2.25 -5.52 -1.51
C ALA A 394 2.05 -4.57 -0.30
N HIS A 395 2.31 -3.26 -0.46
CA HIS A 395 2.00 -2.29 0.59
C HIS A 395 0.51 -2.24 0.90
N ALA A 396 -0.32 -2.18 -0.15
CA ALA A 396 -1.77 -2.17 -0.01
C ALA A 396 -2.30 -3.45 0.66
N ALA A 397 -1.70 -4.61 0.36
CA ALA A 397 -2.04 -5.89 1.01
C ALA A 397 -1.67 -5.90 2.50
N GLY A 398 -0.53 -5.30 2.86
CA GLY A 398 -0.18 -5.09 4.26
C GLY A 398 -1.16 -4.17 4.99
N ILE A 399 -1.59 -3.07 4.37
CA ILE A 399 -2.63 -2.18 4.94
C ILE A 399 -3.95 -2.94 5.13
N ALA A 400 -4.37 -3.72 4.13
CA ALA A 400 -5.57 -4.55 4.23
C ALA A 400 -5.46 -5.58 5.38
N ALA A 401 -4.30 -6.20 5.57
CA ALA A 401 -4.05 -7.11 6.69
C ALA A 401 -4.15 -6.40 8.06
N VAL A 402 -3.64 -5.16 8.17
CA VAL A 402 -3.78 -4.35 9.39
C VAL A 402 -5.24 -3.96 9.64
N ILE A 403 -5.99 -3.56 8.61
CA ILE A 403 -7.44 -3.26 8.73
C ILE A 403 -8.21 -4.50 9.21
N LEU A 404 -8.01 -5.64 8.55
CA LEU A 404 -8.67 -6.89 8.89
C LEU A 404 -8.25 -7.43 10.25
N SER A 405 -7.06 -7.06 10.76
CA SER A 405 -6.64 -7.45 12.10
C SER A 405 -7.32 -6.66 13.22
N SER A 406 -7.90 -5.49 12.93
CA SER A 406 -8.79 -4.78 13.86
C SER A 406 -10.26 -5.16 13.63
N HIS A 407 -10.65 -5.36 12.37
CA HIS A 407 -12.03 -5.60 11.95
C HIS A 407 -12.14 -6.89 11.15
N HIS A 408 -12.10 -8.03 11.84
CA HIS A 408 -12.10 -9.34 11.17
C HIS A 408 -13.30 -9.53 10.24
N ASN A 409 -14.49 -9.10 10.68
CA ASN A 409 -15.71 -9.27 9.88
C ASN A 409 -15.89 -8.21 8.78
N ALA A 410 -14.89 -7.35 8.51
CA ALA A 410 -14.99 -6.36 7.46
C ALA A 410 -15.05 -7.05 6.09
N SER A 411 -16.10 -6.74 5.33
CA SER A 411 -16.24 -7.19 3.94
C SER A 411 -15.17 -6.56 3.04
N PRO A 412 -14.85 -7.16 1.88
CA PRO A 412 -13.87 -6.60 0.95
C PRO A 412 -14.15 -5.15 0.54
N VAL A 413 -15.43 -4.80 0.40
CA VAL A 413 -15.83 -3.43 0.07
C VAL A 413 -15.61 -2.45 1.23
N GLN A 414 -15.84 -2.87 2.48
CA GLN A 414 -15.52 -2.04 3.66
C GLN A 414 -14.01 -1.80 3.77
N VAL A 415 -13.18 -2.82 3.50
CA VAL A 415 -11.72 -2.67 3.48
C VAL A 415 -11.29 -1.67 2.40
N LEU A 416 -11.81 -1.78 1.17
CA LEU A 416 -11.56 -0.80 0.11
C LEU A 416 -11.93 0.62 0.54
N HIS A 417 -13.15 0.84 1.03
CA HIS A 417 -13.61 2.17 1.43
C HIS A 417 -12.77 2.76 2.56
N THR A 418 -12.37 1.93 3.53
CA THR A 418 -11.43 2.33 4.59
C THR A 418 -10.10 2.78 4.00
N MET A 419 -9.52 2.02 3.06
CA MET A 419 -8.27 2.40 2.40
C MET A 419 -8.40 3.72 1.64
N LEU A 420 -9.44 3.88 0.81
CA LEU A 420 -9.68 5.10 0.04
C LEU A 420 -9.92 6.32 0.93
N ARG A 421 -10.59 6.14 2.08
CA ARG A 421 -10.88 7.21 3.03
C ARG A 421 -9.62 7.78 3.65
N TYR A 422 -8.70 6.92 4.07
CA TYR A 422 -7.47 7.33 4.73
C TYR A 422 -6.34 7.62 3.75
N SER A 423 -6.49 7.29 2.46
CA SER A 423 -5.55 7.71 1.42
C SER A 423 -5.32 9.22 1.39
N ILE A 424 -4.07 9.60 1.14
CA ILE A 424 -3.70 10.98 0.91
C ILE A 424 -4.19 11.38 -0.49
N SER A 425 -5.13 12.31 -0.50
CA SER A 425 -5.78 12.80 -1.71
C SER A 425 -4.98 13.93 -2.37
N ASN A 426 -5.01 14.02 -3.70
CA ASN A 426 -4.45 15.13 -4.48
C ASN A 426 -2.94 15.36 -4.30
N ALA A 427 -2.19 14.31 -3.96
CA ALA A 427 -0.73 14.37 -3.85
C ALA A 427 -0.02 14.13 -5.19
N ILE A 428 -0.63 13.36 -6.10
CA ILE A 428 0.01 12.90 -7.32
C ILE A 428 -0.08 13.96 -8.41
N ASN A 429 1.02 14.19 -9.12
CA ASN A 429 1.04 15.03 -10.30
C ASN A 429 0.73 14.22 -11.58
N PHE A 430 -0.43 14.47 -12.19
CA PHE A 430 -0.87 13.78 -13.41
C PHE A 430 -0.58 14.53 -14.72
N LEU A 431 0.27 15.58 -14.72
CA LEU A 431 0.60 16.32 -15.94
C LEU A 431 1.15 15.44 -17.07
N SER A 432 1.73 14.28 -16.75
CA SER A 432 2.23 13.30 -17.71
C SER A 432 1.12 12.47 -18.39
N LEU A 433 -0.10 12.48 -17.86
CA LEU A 433 -1.24 11.75 -18.41
C LEU A 433 -2.04 12.61 -19.40
N SER A 434 -2.76 11.97 -20.33
CA SER A 434 -3.73 12.67 -21.19
C SER A 434 -4.89 13.25 -20.37
N GLY A 435 -5.54 14.30 -20.85
CA GLY A 435 -6.64 14.95 -20.11
C GLY A 435 -7.79 14.01 -19.72
N THR A 436 -8.07 12.96 -20.51
CA THR A 436 -9.06 11.93 -20.16
C THR A 436 -8.59 11.01 -19.04
N HIS A 437 -7.33 10.59 -19.05
CA HIS A 437 -6.78 9.74 -18.00
C HIS A 437 -6.51 10.52 -16.71
N GLN A 438 -6.20 11.81 -16.78
CA GLN A 438 -6.14 12.69 -15.60
C GLN A 438 -7.47 12.71 -14.84
N LEU A 439 -8.58 12.66 -15.57
CA LEU A 439 -9.92 12.70 -14.98
C LEU A 439 -10.34 11.36 -14.35
N THR A 440 -9.99 10.24 -14.99
CA THR A 440 -10.46 8.92 -14.59
C THR A 440 -9.52 8.17 -13.65
N THR A 441 -8.26 8.60 -13.55
CA THR A 441 -7.27 8.03 -12.63
C THR A 441 -7.46 8.63 -11.24
N PRO A 442 -7.60 7.82 -10.17
CA PRO A 442 -7.78 8.35 -8.82
C PRO A 442 -6.49 9.00 -8.31
N ASN A 443 -6.58 10.20 -7.76
CA ASN A 443 -5.46 10.87 -7.10
C ASN A 443 -5.41 10.53 -5.60
N LEU A 444 -5.12 9.26 -5.31
CA LEU A 444 -5.15 8.69 -3.96
C LEU A 444 -3.86 7.88 -3.72
N VAL A 445 -3.08 8.25 -2.72
CA VAL A 445 -1.93 7.46 -2.25
C VAL A 445 -2.29 6.77 -0.94
N ALA A 446 -2.07 5.46 -0.85
CA ALA A 446 -2.36 4.64 0.31
C ALA A 446 -1.68 5.19 1.57
N ALA A 447 -2.40 5.14 2.69
CA ALA A 447 -1.89 5.46 4.01
C ALA A 447 -2.56 4.56 5.06
N MET A 448 -1.92 4.44 6.21
CA MET A 448 -2.42 3.66 7.33
C MET A 448 -3.62 4.38 7.97
N PRO A 449 -4.71 3.64 8.26
CA PRO A 449 -5.78 4.15 9.09
C PRO A 449 -5.27 4.43 10.51
N PRO A 450 -5.89 5.37 11.26
CA PRO A 450 -5.58 5.60 12.66
C PRO A 450 -6.11 4.45 13.55
N ASP A 451 -5.61 4.39 14.80
CA ASP A 451 -5.95 3.35 15.79
C ASP A 451 -7.44 3.25 16.13
N SER A 452 -8.21 4.33 15.91
CA SER A 452 -9.62 4.47 16.28
C SER A 452 -10.53 4.70 15.07
N ALA A 453 -10.30 4.02 13.94
CA ALA A 453 -11.23 4.10 12.82
C ALA A 453 -12.65 3.72 13.30
N GLU A 454 -13.59 4.67 13.27
CA GLU A 454 -14.96 4.42 13.73
C GLU A 454 -15.73 3.59 12.70
N ASP A 455 -16.40 2.53 13.17
CA ASP A 455 -17.07 1.51 12.36
C ASP A 455 -18.36 1.98 11.66
N GLU A 456 -18.85 3.20 11.90
CA GLU A 456 -20.18 3.65 11.47
C GLU A 456 -20.19 4.98 10.69
N GLU A 457 -19.21 5.20 9.80
CA GLU A 457 -19.25 6.32 8.85
C GLU A 457 -19.82 5.93 7.47
N LEU A 458 -20.53 6.87 6.84
CA LEU A 458 -20.96 6.75 5.44
C LEU A 458 -19.79 7.05 4.52
N LEU A 459 -19.27 6.03 3.85
CA LEU A 459 -18.14 6.13 2.92
C LEU A 459 -18.64 6.07 1.47
N CYS A 460 -18.14 6.96 0.61
CA CYS A 460 -18.58 7.09 -0.78
C CYS A 460 -17.41 7.29 -1.74
N ARG A 461 -17.53 6.74 -2.95
CA ARG A 461 -16.57 6.95 -4.05
C ARG A 461 -17.28 7.14 -5.39
N SER A 462 -16.59 7.79 -6.32
CA SER A 462 -17.06 7.96 -7.71
C SER A 462 -16.55 6.82 -8.57
N VAL A 463 -17.45 6.15 -9.30
CA VAL A 463 -17.13 5.03 -10.20
C VAL A 463 -17.38 5.45 -11.64
N TRP A 464 -16.30 5.56 -12.41
CA TRP A 464 -16.33 5.99 -13.81
C TRP A 464 -16.55 4.79 -14.74
N SER A 465 -17.43 4.97 -15.72
CA SER A 465 -17.58 4.02 -16.84
C SER A 465 -16.42 4.12 -17.82
N GLU A 466 -16.39 3.19 -18.78
CA GLU A 466 -15.70 3.45 -20.05
C GLU A 466 -16.40 4.59 -20.82
N ARG A 467 -15.66 5.28 -21.68
CA ARG A 467 -16.26 6.28 -22.57
C ARG A 467 -17.19 5.60 -23.56
N SER A 468 -18.36 6.17 -23.82
CA SER A 468 -19.19 5.74 -24.94
C SER A 468 -18.48 5.96 -26.27
N GLY A 469 -19.00 5.34 -27.33
CA GLY A 469 -18.70 5.76 -28.68
C GLY A 469 -19.27 7.16 -29.02
N VAL A 470 -19.06 7.58 -30.26
CA VAL A 470 -19.39 8.92 -30.78
C VAL A 470 -20.77 8.99 -31.46
N ARG A 471 -21.49 7.86 -31.61
CA ARG A 471 -22.83 7.89 -32.21
C ARG A 471 -23.81 8.44 -31.20
N SER A 472 -24.87 9.10 -31.68
CA SER A 472 -25.91 9.67 -30.81
C SER A 472 -26.70 8.62 -30.01
N ALA A 473 -26.68 7.35 -30.46
CA ALA A 473 -27.30 6.23 -29.74
C ALA A 473 -26.34 5.55 -28.75
N ASP A 474 -25.05 5.94 -28.74
CA ASP A 474 -24.08 5.32 -27.87
C ASP A 474 -24.32 5.76 -26.42
N ARG A 475 -24.14 4.82 -25.50
CA ARG A 475 -24.35 5.02 -24.07
C ARG A 475 -23.16 4.50 -23.28
N ALA A 476 -22.92 5.11 -22.13
CA ALA A 476 -21.95 4.66 -21.15
C ALA A 476 -22.68 4.16 -19.90
N ILE A 477 -22.14 3.11 -19.27
CA ILE A 477 -22.77 2.49 -18.10
C ILE A 477 -21.76 2.36 -16.97
N SER A 478 -22.13 2.88 -15.80
CA SER A 478 -21.38 2.69 -14.55
C SER A 478 -22.19 1.89 -13.54
N ARG A 479 -21.49 1.08 -12.73
CA ARG A 479 -22.06 0.16 -11.75
C ARG A 479 -21.23 0.21 -10.47
N CYS A 480 -21.91 0.09 -9.34
CA CYS A 480 -21.24 -0.08 -8.05
C CYS A 480 -20.79 -1.54 -7.85
N ARG A 481 -19.77 -1.74 -7.00
CA ARG A 481 -19.28 -3.05 -6.57
C ARG A 481 -20.36 -3.79 -5.78
N VAL A 482 -20.21 -5.10 -5.65
CA VAL A 482 -21.06 -5.89 -4.74
C VAL A 482 -20.90 -5.37 -3.31
N GLY A 483 -22.02 -5.10 -2.63
CA GLY A 483 -22.05 -4.56 -1.26
C GLY A 483 -22.08 -3.03 -1.17
N GLU A 484 -21.97 -2.32 -2.30
CA GLU A 484 -22.22 -0.87 -2.36
C GLU A 484 -23.66 -0.58 -2.80
N GLU A 485 -24.18 0.54 -2.32
CA GLU A 485 -25.42 1.14 -2.80
C GLU A 485 -25.13 2.37 -3.66
N MET A 486 -25.85 2.51 -4.78
CA MET A 486 -25.76 3.69 -5.63
C MET A 486 -26.61 4.81 -5.03
N MET A 487 -25.98 5.89 -4.57
CA MET A 487 -26.66 7.04 -3.99
C MET A 487 -26.93 8.15 -5.02
N SER A 488 -26.18 8.19 -6.13
CA SER A 488 -26.48 9.05 -7.27
C SER A 488 -25.83 8.59 -8.58
N CYS A 489 -26.20 9.25 -9.67
CA CYS A 489 -25.67 9.02 -11.01
C CYS A 489 -25.49 10.36 -11.75
N SER A 490 -24.29 10.64 -12.23
CA SER A 490 -23.97 11.81 -13.05
C SER A 490 -23.35 11.41 -14.39
N SER A 491 -23.09 12.40 -15.24
CA SER A 491 -22.48 12.18 -16.55
C SER A 491 -21.47 13.28 -16.88
N TYR A 492 -20.45 12.92 -17.66
CA TYR A 492 -19.43 13.85 -18.12
C TYR A 492 -19.22 13.69 -19.63
N ALA A 493 -19.22 14.81 -20.36
CA ALA A 493 -18.96 14.85 -21.79
C ALA A 493 -17.84 15.87 -22.04
N PRO A 494 -16.68 15.49 -22.64
CA PRO A 494 -15.58 16.41 -22.85
C PRO A 494 -15.96 17.68 -23.66
N ASP A 495 -16.90 17.53 -24.57
CA ASP A 495 -17.46 18.60 -25.44
C ASP A 495 -18.77 19.21 -24.89
N GLY A 496 -19.28 18.69 -23.77
CA GLY A 496 -20.56 19.09 -23.18
C GLY A 496 -21.80 18.63 -23.94
N VAL A 497 -21.67 17.75 -24.94
CA VAL A 497 -22.80 17.27 -25.75
C VAL A 497 -23.27 15.92 -25.21
N HIS A 498 -24.42 15.91 -24.53
CA HIS A 498 -25.05 14.70 -23.99
C HIS A 498 -26.58 14.77 -24.07
N ALA A 499 -27.23 13.61 -24.08
CA ALA A 499 -28.69 13.47 -24.08
C ALA A 499 -29.25 13.21 -22.66
N GLY A 500 -28.47 13.52 -21.63
CA GLY A 500 -28.83 13.29 -20.23
C GLY A 500 -28.46 11.90 -19.72
N ARG A 501 -29.12 11.49 -18.64
CA ARG A 501 -28.75 10.33 -17.82
C ARG A 501 -29.96 9.70 -17.15
N SER A 502 -29.97 8.39 -17.05
CA SER A 502 -31.02 7.62 -16.38
C SER A 502 -30.41 6.64 -15.39
N ILE A 503 -31.25 6.15 -14.47
CA ILE A 503 -30.91 5.03 -13.61
C ILE A 503 -31.86 3.90 -13.98
N VAL A 504 -31.30 2.78 -14.44
CA VAL A 504 -32.08 1.59 -14.79
C VAL A 504 -31.84 0.49 -13.78
N ALA A 505 -32.89 -0.18 -13.34
CA ALA A 505 -32.77 -1.38 -12.52
C ALA A 505 -32.62 -2.61 -13.43
N HIS A 506 -31.51 -3.34 -13.30
CA HIS A 506 -31.28 -4.58 -14.03
C HIS A 506 -30.89 -5.69 -13.07
N GLY A 507 -31.73 -6.73 -12.96
CA GLY A 507 -31.51 -7.84 -12.02
C GLY A 507 -31.48 -7.38 -10.55
N GLY A 508 -32.30 -6.38 -10.20
CA GLY A 508 -32.37 -5.82 -8.85
C GLY A 508 -31.24 -4.85 -8.49
N LYS A 509 -30.29 -4.57 -9.39
CA LYS A 509 -29.19 -3.60 -9.17
C LYS A 509 -29.36 -2.36 -10.05
N MET A 510 -29.09 -1.20 -9.47
CA MET A 510 -29.08 0.08 -10.20
C MET A 510 -27.88 0.18 -11.15
N GLN A 511 -28.11 0.68 -12.36
CA GLN A 511 -27.06 1.03 -13.32
C GLN A 511 -27.21 2.50 -13.69
N CYS A 512 -26.12 3.25 -13.58
CA CYS A 512 -26.04 4.63 -14.02
C CYS A 512 -25.76 4.64 -15.52
N VAL A 513 -26.67 5.20 -16.30
CA VAL A 513 -26.58 5.23 -17.76
C VAL A 513 -26.49 6.68 -18.24
N ALA A 514 -25.43 7.00 -18.98
CA ALA A 514 -25.27 8.29 -19.65
C ALA A 514 -25.44 8.11 -21.15
N TYR A 515 -26.13 9.05 -21.80
CA TYR A 515 -26.45 8.98 -23.23
C TYR A 515 -25.69 10.05 -24.01
N ASN A 516 -25.05 9.66 -25.10
CA ASN A 516 -24.36 10.61 -25.96
C ASN A 516 -25.36 11.50 -26.71
N GLY A 517 -24.97 12.74 -27.01
CA GLY A 517 -25.80 13.65 -27.78
C GLY A 517 -25.53 13.58 -29.29
N PRO A 518 -26.39 14.16 -30.14
CA PRO A 518 -26.14 14.31 -31.56
C PRO A 518 -24.85 15.10 -31.83
N ARG A 519 -23.91 14.51 -32.59
CA ARG A 519 -22.56 15.05 -32.84
C ARG A 519 -21.67 15.15 -31.59
N GLY A 520 -22.02 14.46 -30.51
CA GLY A 520 -21.20 14.40 -29.32
C GLY A 520 -20.01 13.46 -29.49
N GLU A 521 -18.89 13.82 -28.89
CA GLU A 521 -17.65 13.04 -28.94
C GLU A 521 -17.68 11.82 -28.01
N GLY A 522 -18.75 11.61 -27.24
CA GLY A 522 -18.93 10.49 -26.34
C GLY A 522 -18.85 10.89 -24.86
N VAL A 523 -19.59 10.15 -24.05
CA VAL A 523 -19.90 10.47 -22.65
C VAL A 523 -19.36 9.43 -21.69
N TYR A 524 -19.20 9.81 -20.43
CA TYR A 524 -18.96 8.93 -19.29
C TYR A 524 -20.18 8.95 -18.37
N ALA A 525 -20.55 7.79 -17.85
CA ALA A 525 -21.44 7.65 -16.72
C ALA A 525 -20.61 7.57 -15.43
N VAL A 526 -21.05 8.27 -14.39
CA VAL A 526 -20.35 8.32 -13.11
C VAL A 526 -21.34 7.97 -12.00
N ALA A 527 -21.21 6.78 -11.43
CA ALA A 527 -22.02 6.36 -10.29
C ALA A 527 -21.37 6.84 -8.99
N ARG A 528 -22.18 7.32 -8.03
CA ARG A 528 -21.71 7.57 -6.67
C ARG A 528 -22.11 6.38 -5.80
N CYS A 529 -21.12 5.59 -5.41
CA CYS A 529 -21.30 4.31 -4.75
C CYS A 529 -20.84 4.42 -3.30
N CYS A 530 -21.68 4.00 -2.36
CA CYS A 530 -21.45 4.20 -0.94
C CYS A 530 -21.71 2.93 -0.13
N VAL A 531 -21.12 2.85 1.06
CA VAL A 531 -21.27 1.71 1.97
C VAL A 531 -21.44 2.17 3.41
N ILE A 532 -22.39 1.52 4.11
CA ILE A 532 -22.52 1.46 5.58
C ILE A 532 -23.44 0.25 5.92
N GLY A 533 -23.31 -0.34 7.11
CA GLY A 533 -23.86 -1.66 7.50
C GLY A 533 -25.38 -1.91 7.39
N SER A 534 -26.17 -0.95 6.91
CA SER A 534 -27.63 -1.10 6.72
C SER A 534 -28.21 -0.18 5.63
N LEU A 535 -27.37 0.40 4.76
CA LEU A 535 -27.84 1.27 3.70
C LEU A 535 -28.68 0.49 2.70
N GLN A 536 -29.87 1.00 2.39
CA GLN A 536 -30.73 0.48 1.32
C GLN A 536 -31.17 1.64 0.45
N CYS A 537 -30.90 1.55 -0.85
CA CYS A 537 -31.27 2.59 -1.81
C CYS A 537 -32.23 2.05 -2.87
N ARG A 538 -33.21 2.88 -3.25
CA ARG A 538 -34.15 2.61 -4.34
C ARG A 538 -34.25 3.81 -5.25
N VAL A 539 -34.56 3.56 -6.51
CA VAL A 539 -34.83 4.62 -7.49
C VAL A 539 -36.33 4.72 -7.74
N HIS A 540 -36.85 5.94 -7.70
CA HIS A 540 -38.22 6.29 -8.04
C HIS A 540 -38.20 7.14 -9.31
N ALA A 541 -38.84 6.67 -10.38
CA ALA A 541 -39.03 7.47 -11.59
C ALA A 541 -40.29 8.33 -11.47
N SER A 542 -40.32 9.47 -12.16
CA SER A 542 -41.52 10.28 -12.26
C SER A 542 -42.64 9.49 -12.96
N PRO A 543 -43.92 9.67 -12.55
CA PRO A 543 -45.04 8.94 -13.16
C PRO A 543 -45.19 9.21 -14.65
N GLU A 544 -44.96 10.47 -15.05
CA GLU A 544 -44.99 10.93 -16.44
C GLU A 544 -43.82 11.90 -16.69
N PRO A 545 -43.39 12.08 -17.96
CA PRO A 545 -42.42 13.12 -18.31
C PRO A 545 -42.93 14.52 -17.95
N GLY A 546 -42.09 15.33 -17.29
CA GLY A 546 -42.46 16.65 -16.77
C GLY A 546 -43.01 16.67 -15.34
N GLN A 547 -43.24 15.51 -14.71
CA GLN A 547 -43.59 15.42 -13.29
C GLN A 547 -42.37 15.16 -12.39
N ASP A 548 -42.43 15.60 -11.14
CA ASP A 548 -41.36 15.39 -10.18
C ASP A 548 -41.27 13.92 -9.73
N ALA A 549 -40.05 13.47 -9.43
CA ALA A 549 -39.83 12.22 -8.71
C ALA A 549 -39.62 12.51 -7.22
N GLU A 550 -40.19 11.70 -6.33
CA GLU A 550 -40.17 11.90 -4.87
C GLU A 550 -39.84 10.61 -4.12
N CYS A 551 -39.22 10.75 -2.94
CA CYS A 551 -38.97 9.63 -2.04
C CYS A 551 -40.18 9.24 -1.20
N ASP A 552 -40.47 7.94 -1.12
CA ASP A 552 -41.60 7.40 -0.38
C ASP A 552 -41.37 7.42 1.14
N GLY A 553 -42.23 8.16 1.85
CA GLY A 553 -42.28 8.14 3.32
C GLY A 553 -41.17 8.95 4.01
N PRO A 554 -41.26 9.12 5.34
CA PRO A 554 -40.37 10.01 6.07
C PRO A 554 -38.96 9.45 6.32
N TRP A 555 -38.77 8.14 6.15
CA TRP A 555 -37.55 7.41 6.49
C TRP A 555 -36.56 7.28 5.31
N HIS A 556 -37.01 7.59 4.08
CA HIS A 556 -36.14 7.61 2.91
C HIS A 556 -35.69 9.04 2.63
N HIS A 557 -34.38 9.24 2.60
CA HIS A 557 -33.76 10.51 2.30
C HIS A 557 -33.41 10.57 0.81
N LEU A 558 -33.63 11.73 0.21
CA LEU A 558 -33.20 11.98 -1.15
C LEU A 558 -31.68 12.14 -1.16
N THR A 559 -31.00 11.28 -1.91
CA THR A 559 -29.52 11.24 -1.95
C THR A 559 -28.94 11.70 -3.27
N GLY A 560 -29.75 11.67 -4.34
CA GLY A 560 -29.35 12.15 -5.66
C GLY A 560 -30.50 12.21 -6.67
N CYS A 561 -30.32 13.05 -7.69
CA CYS A 561 -31.31 13.28 -8.74
C CYS A 561 -30.74 13.12 -10.14
N THR A 562 -31.50 12.47 -11.03
CA THR A 562 -31.16 12.37 -12.46
C THR A 562 -32.34 12.71 -13.36
N THR A 563 -32.06 13.17 -14.57
CA THR A 563 -33.08 13.55 -15.56
C THR A 563 -32.68 13.03 -16.94
N PHE A 564 -33.64 12.46 -17.66
CA PHE A 564 -33.46 11.90 -19.00
C PHE A 564 -34.50 12.43 -19.99
N SER A 565 -34.11 12.55 -21.27
CA SER A 565 -35.01 12.86 -22.38
C SER A 565 -34.67 12.02 -23.60
N GLU A 566 -35.69 11.49 -24.28
CA GLU A 566 -35.52 10.84 -25.60
C GLU A 566 -35.39 11.85 -26.76
N ALA A 567 -35.81 13.11 -26.55
CA ALA A 567 -35.78 14.17 -27.57
C ALA A 567 -34.75 15.28 -27.22
N PRO A 568 -34.13 15.96 -28.20
CA PRO A 568 -33.25 17.10 -27.96
C PRO A 568 -34.05 18.30 -27.41
N ILE A 569 -33.66 18.79 -26.23
CA ILE A 569 -34.42 19.83 -25.51
C ILE A 569 -33.85 21.23 -25.77
N VAL A 570 -34.75 22.14 -26.13
CA VAL A 570 -34.53 23.58 -26.31
C VAL A 570 -35.29 24.32 -25.19
N SER A 571 -34.79 24.31 -23.95
CA SER A 571 -35.38 25.16 -22.90
C SER A 571 -34.46 25.41 -21.69
N ALA A 572 -34.41 26.68 -21.28
CA ALA A 572 -33.54 27.31 -20.31
C ALA A 572 -34.14 27.39 -18.88
N SER A 573 -34.98 26.44 -18.49
CA SER A 573 -35.64 26.44 -17.19
C SER A 573 -34.85 25.65 -16.14
N ARG A 574 -34.69 26.24 -14.94
CA ARG A 574 -33.97 25.65 -13.79
C ARG A 574 -34.69 24.39 -13.28
N PRO A 575 -33.99 23.28 -12.98
CA PRO A 575 -34.45 22.39 -11.92
C PRO A 575 -34.32 23.15 -10.60
N ARG A 576 -35.44 23.43 -9.93
CA ARG A 576 -35.41 23.82 -8.51
C ARG A 576 -35.46 22.52 -7.73
N HIS A 577 -34.60 22.28 -6.74
CA HIS A 577 -34.92 21.22 -5.78
C HIS A 577 -36.15 21.67 -4.97
N GLY A 578 -37.31 21.12 -5.30
CA GLY A 578 -38.57 21.38 -4.61
C GLY A 578 -38.62 20.57 -3.33
N ASP A 579 -38.37 21.22 -2.20
CA ASP A 579 -38.34 20.59 -0.87
C ASP A 579 -37.30 19.45 -0.74
N ARG A 580 -36.92 19.09 0.50
CA ARG A 580 -35.80 18.16 0.78
C ARG A 580 -35.98 16.71 0.26
N ARG A 581 -37.00 16.43 -0.58
CA ARG A 581 -37.43 15.09 -1.00
C ARG A 581 -37.75 14.91 -2.49
N ARG A 582 -37.76 15.97 -3.31
CA ARG A 582 -38.13 15.86 -4.74
C ARG A 582 -36.99 16.21 -5.69
N CYS A 583 -36.98 15.49 -6.81
CA CYS A 583 -36.19 15.77 -8.00
C CYS A 583 -37.11 16.39 -9.06
N VAL A 584 -36.97 17.70 -9.27
CA VAL A 584 -37.85 18.41 -10.20
C VAL A 584 -37.53 18.07 -11.65
N ALA A 585 -38.56 17.69 -12.40
CA ALA A 585 -38.45 17.41 -13.82
C ALA A 585 -38.53 18.70 -14.66
N LYS A 586 -37.95 18.65 -15.86
CA LYS A 586 -38.28 19.62 -16.92
C LYS A 586 -39.38 19.05 -17.79
N ASP A 587 -40.14 19.91 -18.47
CA ASP A 587 -41.16 19.50 -19.43
C ASP A 587 -40.60 18.50 -20.45
N GLY A 588 -41.25 17.35 -20.56
CA GLY A 588 -40.84 16.26 -21.47
C GLY A 588 -39.66 15.41 -21.00
N MET A 589 -39.09 15.66 -19.80
CA MET A 589 -38.05 14.82 -19.20
C MET A 589 -38.63 13.87 -18.15
N THR A 590 -38.11 12.65 -18.09
CA THR A 590 -38.32 11.75 -16.96
C THR A 590 -37.30 12.07 -15.86
N SER A 591 -37.77 12.33 -14.65
CA SER A 591 -36.93 12.55 -13.47
C SER A 591 -36.79 11.24 -12.68
N HIS A 592 -35.63 11.02 -12.07
CA HIS A 592 -35.40 9.90 -11.16
C HIS A 592 -34.83 10.41 -9.84
N ALA A 593 -35.46 10.00 -8.74
CA ALA A 593 -35.01 10.24 -7.37
C ALA A 593 -34.38 8.98 -6.80
N VAL A 594 -33.15 9.10 -6.30
CA VAL A 594 -32.51 8.03 -5.51
C VAL A 594 -32.81 8.29 -4.04
N CYS A 595 -33.45 7.30 -3.42
CA CYS A 595 -34.03 7.38 -2.10
C CYS A 595 -33.42 6.30 -1.23
N CYS A 596 -32.65 6.71 -0.23
CA CYS A 596 -31.92 5.79 0.63
C CYS A 596 -32.38 5.86 2.07
N HIS A 597 -32.29 4.72 2.75
CA HIS A 597 -32.58 4.57 4.17
C HIS A 597 -31.41 3.88 4.86
N ALA A 598 -31.00 4.42 6.00
CA ALA A 598 -30.23 3.75 7.03
C ALA A 598 -30.62 4.36 8.40
N PRO A 599 -30.45 3.64 9.52
CA PRO A 599 -30.61 4.20 10.85
C PRO A 599 -29.76 5.47 11.00
N SER A 600 -30.36 6.55 11.51
CA SER A 600 -29.67 7.82 11.76
C SER A 600 -29.03 8.51 10.53
N LEU A 601 -29.41 8.11 9.31
CA LEU A 601 -29.02 8.80 8.08
C LEU A 601 -29.70 10.18 8.03
N GLU A 602 -28.93 11.21 7.75
CA GLU A 602 -29.46 12.53 7.42
C GLU A 602 -28.77 13.10 6.20
N CYS A 603 -29.53 13.80 5.36
CA CYS A 603 -29.06 14.40 4.12
C CYS A 603 -29.52 15.85 3.98
N HIS A 604 -28.64 16.69 3.43
CA HIS A 604 -28.85 18.11 3.18
C HIS A 604 -28.45 18.49 1.76
N LEU A 605 -29.22 19.40 1.19
CA LEU A 605 -28.94 20.00 -0.10
C LEU A 605 -28.17 21.30 0.09
N LEU A 606 -27.08 21.47 -0.64
CA LEU A 606 -26.33 22.72 -0.76
C LEU A 606 -26.41 23.22 -2.20
N GLU A 607 -26.74 24.49 -2.37
CA GLU A 607 -26.77 25.17 -3.68
C GLU A 607 -25.86 26.40 -3.65
N LYS A 608 -25.06 26.58 -4.70
CA LYS A 608 -24.24 27.77 -4.89
C LYS A 608 -24.36 28.26 -6.31
N ILE A 609 -24.73 29.53 -6.46
CA ILE A 609 -24.93 30.18 -7.76
C ILE A 609 -23.74 31.09 -8.04
N SER A 610 -23.15 30.99 -9.23
CA SER A 610 -22.12 31.91 -9.70
C SER A 610 -22.64 32.72 -10.89
N ALA A 611 -22.53 34.04 -10.78
CA ALA A 611 -22.96 34.97 -11.83
C ALA A 611 -21.89 35.23 -12.90
N ALA A 612 -20.62 34.82 -12.69
CA ALA A 612 -19.48 35.31 -13.48
C ALA A 612 -18.29 34.34 -13.64
N ARG A 613 -18.46 33.03 -13.39
CA ARG A 613 -17.36 32.05 -13.55
C ARG A 613 -17.78 30.87 -14.40
N ASP A 614 -16.88 30.45 -15.29
CA ASP A 614 -17.00 29.22 -16.10
C ASP A 614 -16.93 27.93 -15.26
N GLN A 615 -16.64 28.06 -13.96
CA GLN A 615 -16.56 26.97 -13.00
C GLN A 615 -17.20 27.34 -11.65
N VAL A 616 -18.00 26.41 -11.10
CA VAL A 616 -18.61 26.51 -9.76
C VAL A 616 -18.14 25.34 -8.92
N GLU A 617 -17.79 25.60 -7.66
CA GLU A 617 -17.40 24.58 -6.70
C GLU A 617 -18.22 24.69 -5.40
N VAL A 618 -18.80 23.56 -4.99
CA VAL A 618 -19.61 23.36 -3.79
C VAL A 618 -19.06 22.18 -3.01
N SER A 619 -18.76 22.36 -1.72
CA SER A 619 -18.16 21.32 -0.89
C SER A 619 -19.02 21.03 0.33
N CYS A 620 -19.10 19.74 0.70
CA CYS A 620 -19.78 19.35 1.92
C CYS A 620 -18.97 19.76 3.17
N PRO A 621 -19.62 20.16 4.27
CA PRO A 621 -18.95 20.46 5.53
C PRO A 621 -18.18 19.27 6.10
N SER A 622 -17.27 19.53 7.04
CA SER A 622 -16.59 18.47 7.78
C SER A 622 -17.60 17.54 8.49
N GLY A 623 -17.33 16.23 8.45
CA GLY A 623 -18.23 15.20 8.99
C GLY A 623 -19.46 14.89 8.14
N TRP A 624 -19.54 15.43 6.92
CA TRP A 624 -20.56 15.09 5.93
C TRP A 624 -19.90 14.49 4.69
N THR A 625 -20.57 13.55 4.04
CA THR A 625 -20.11 12.89 2.82
C THR A 625 -21.00 13.29 1.65
N MET A 626 -20.39 13.77 0.57
CA MET A 626 -21.09 14.12 -0.66
C MET A 626 -21.62 12.86 -1.36
N THR A 627 -22.94 12.80 -1.56
CA THR A 627 -23.64 11.69 -2.22
C THR A 627 -24.13 12.04 -3.61
N ASP A 628 -24.27 13.33 -3.94
CA ASP A 628 -24.59 13.77 -5.30
C ASP A 628 -23.93 15.10 -5.67
N CYS A 629 -23.63 15.26 -6.95
CA CYS A 629 -23.05 16.45 -7.55
C CYS A 629 -23.79 16.77 -8.86
N GLY A 630 -24.68 17.76 -8.79
CA GLY A 630 -25.51 18.23 -9.88
C GLY A 630 -25.11 19.63 -10.37
N ALA A 631 -25.63 19.99 -11.53
CA ALA A 631 -25.46 21.30 -12.14
C ALA A 631 -26.78 21.81 -12.72
N ALA A 632 -27.00 23.12 -12.61
CA ALA A 632 -28.09 23.83 -13.27
C ALA A 632 -27.55 25.06 -14.01
N SER A 633 -28.05 25.34 -15.22
CA SER A 633 -27.69 26.51 -16.04
C SER A 633 -28.94 27.21 -16.56
N GLN A 634 -28.89 28.54 -16.70
CA GLN A 634 -29.96 29.39 -17.24
C GLN A 634 -29.95 29.52 -18.79
N GLY A 635 -29.21 28.68 -19.53
CA GLY A 635 -29.32 28.69 -21.00
C GLY A 635 -28.11 28.18 -21.80
N SER A 636 -27.07 27.66 -21.16
CA SER A 636 -25.84 27.18 -21.84
C SER A 636 -25.64 25.67 -21.71
N ALA A 637 -24.87 25.10 -22.65
CA ALA A 637 -24.41 23.72 -22.58
C ALA A 637 -23.48 23.53 -21.36
N LEU A 638 -23.87 22.61 -20.47
CA LEU A 638 -23.06 22.18 -19.33
C LEU A 638 -22.10 21.10 -19.80
N ILE A 639 -20.79 21.30 -19.57
CA ILE A 639 -19.75 20.30 -19.88
C ILE A 639 -19.94 19.07 -18.98
N GLY A 640 -20.30 19.31 -17.72
CA GLY A 640 -20.69 18.27 -16.77
C GLY A 640 -20.54 18.69 -15.31
N SER A 641 -20.98 17.82 -14.41
CA SER A 641 -20.73 17.92 -12.97
C SER A 641 -20.03 16.65 -12.47
N GLY A 642 -18.96 16.83 -11.70
CA GLY A 642 -18.15 15.74 -11.18
C GLY A 642 -17.88 15.91 -9.69
N ALA A 643 -18.13 14.85 -8.93
CA ALA A 643 -17.74 14.76 -7.53
C ALA A 643 -16.26 14.38 -7.43
N GLU A 644 -15.44 15.27 -6.87
CA GLU A 644 -14.03 15.05 -6.53
C GLU A 644 -13.91 15.03 -5.01
N GLY A 645 -13.80 13.83 -4.43
CA GLY A 645 -13.86 13.66 -2.97
C GLY A 645 -15.16 14.21 -2.40
N ASN A 646 -15.06 15.28 -1.62
CA ASN A 646 -16.19 15.97 -0.98
C ASN A 646 -16.56 17.33 -1.62
N SER A 647 -15.98 17.63 -2.79
CA SER A 647 -16.25 18.82 -3.60
C SER A 647 -16.94 18.45 -4.93
N CYS A 648 -18.05 19.12 -5.22
CA CYS A 648 -18.71 19.09 -6.52
C CYS A 648 -18.15 20.21 -7.39
N ARG A 649 -17.51 19.85 -8.51
CA ARG A 649 -17.08 20.80 -9.54
C ARG A 649 -18.03 20.75 -10.72
N VAL A 650 -18.52 21.93 -11.11
CA VAL A 650 -19.37 22.13 -12.27
C VAL A 650 -18.63 23.01 -13.26
N ARG A 651 -18.54 22.56 -14.51
CA ARG A 651 -17.97 23.34 -15.63
C ARG A 651 -19.05 23.68 -16.64
N SER A 652 -19.11 24.95 -17.03
CA SER A 652 -19.98 25.43 -18.10
C SER A 652 -19.15 25.84 -19.32
N ALA A 653 -19.74 25.79 -20.52
CA ALA A 653 -19.13 26.39 -21.69
C ALA A 653 -18.89 27.90 -21.49
N ALA A 654 -17.81 28.43 -22.07
CA ALA A 654 -17.43 29.84 -21.93
C ALA A 654 -18.55 30.78 -22.40
N GLY A 655 -18.87 31.81 -21.61
CA GLY A 655 -19.93 32.78 -21.91
C GLY A 655 -21.32 32.40 -21.37
N ALA A 656 -21.43 31.37 -20.53
CA ALA A 656 -22.64 30.98 -19.84
C ALA A 656 -23.06 31.99 -18.76
N ALA A 657 -24.29 32.52 -18.84
CA ALA A 657 -24.88 33.32 -17.76
C ALA A 657 -25.53 32.41 -16.70
N GLY A 658 -25.08 32.49 -15.45
CA GLY A 658 -25.74 31.90 -14.28
C GLY A 658 -25.67 30.37 -14.18
N THR A 659 -24.51 29.85 -13.77
CA THR A 659 -24.31 28.43 -13.44
C THR A 659 -24.49 28.22 -11.93
N ALA A 660 -25.29 27.21 -11.55
CA ALA A 660 -25.47 26.78 -10.17
C ALA A 660 -24.91 25.37 -9.97
N GLY A 661 -24.08 25.20 -8.94
CA GLY A 661 -23.64 23.91 -8.44
C GLY A 661 -24.58 23.44 -7.33
N ILE A 662 -24.96 22.17 -7.39
CA ILE A 662 -25.85 21.53 -6.43
C ILE A 662 -25.12 20.32 -5.85
N ALA A 663 -25.08 20.21 -4.53
CA ALA A 663 -24.51 19.06 -3.84
C ALA A 663 -25.52 18.49 -2.84
N VAL A 664 -25.60 17.17 -2.76
CA VAL A 664 -26.27 16.48 -1.64
C VAL A 664 -25.19 15.95 -0.71
N CYS A 665 -25.28 16.31 0.56
CA CYS A 665 -24.36 15.91 1.62
C CYS A 665 -25.12 15.06 2.63
N CYS A 666 -24.66 13.84 2.89
CA CYS A 666 -25.26 12.95 3.87
C CYS A 666 -24.26 12.55 4.96
N ARG A 667 -24.76 12.21 6.14
CA ARG A 667 -23.97 11.55 7.20
C ARG A 667 -24.86 10.62 8.00
N VAL A 668 -24.23 9.68 8.70
CA VAL A 668 -24.90 8.85 9.69
C VAL A 668 -24.45 9.33 11.06
N ARG A 669 -25.40 9.66 11.94
CA ARG A 669 -25.05 10.06 13.31
C ARG A 669 -24.68 8.82 14.11
N PRO A 670 -23.63 8.87 14.94
CA PRO A 670 -23.37 7.83 15.92
C PRO A 670 -24.61 7.65 16.82
N PRO A 671 -24.95 6.42 17.23
CA PRO A 671 -25.99 6.22 18.23
C PRO A 671 -25.63 7.02 19.49
N GLU A 672 -26.56 7.82 20.02
CA GLU A 672 -26.36 8.53 21.28
C GLU A 672 -25.97 7.50 22.34
N ARG A 673 -24.74 7.57 22.87
CA ARG A 673 -24.38 6.80 24.07
C ARG A 673 -25.32 7.25 25.17
N GLY A 674 -26.29 6.39 25.50
CA GLY A 674 -27.32 6.67 26.49
C GLY A 674 -26.69 7.27 27.74
N ALA A 675 -27.23 8.40 28.19
CA ALA A 675 -26.90 8.96 29.48
C ALA A 675 -26.99 7.84 30.52
N SER A 676 -25.88 7.56 31.21
CA SER A 676 -25.89 6.71 32.39
C SER A 676 -27.02 7.17 33.31
N PRO A 677 -27.89 6.28 33.81
CA PRO A 677 -28.85 6.69 34.82
C PRO A 677 -28.04 7.18 36.01
N VAL A 678 -28.16 8.47 36.30
CA VAL A 678 -27.64 9.03 37.55
C VAL A 678 -28.41 8.33 38.66
N HIS A 679 -27.69 7.49 39.41
CA HIS A 679 -28.20 6.82 40.61
C HIS A 679 -28.54 7.80 41.72
#